data_AF-A0A222STY3-F1
#
_entry.id   AF-A0A222STY3-F1
#
_cell.length_a   1.000
_cell.length_b   1.000
_cell.length_c   1.000
_cell.angle_alpha   90.00
_cell.angle_beta   90.00
_cell.angle_gamma   90.00
#
_symmetry.space_group_name_H-M   'P 1'
#
loop_
_entity.id
_entity.type
_entity.pdbx_description
1 polymer ?
#
loop_
_entity_poly.entity_id
_entity_poly.type
_entity_poly.pdbx_seq_one_letter_code
_entity_poly.pdbx_strand_id
1 'polypeptide(L)'
;MSTPQAVPSAPPWPYCEHGADPATDPIGCRGIHVPGHRACLAHLTDSARDTYLVGLVPGADIDHRGTLFTEDLLDRFLHALRDPTTEKPHLGDARFGGAQFSGTADFGGAQFTGDAWFDGAQFTGPARFDRVQFSSIVRFDRAQFSDRASFSESLFGGGTWFVRTQFSGGAWFGGAQFSGTARFAEAQFSDEAAFGEAQFSRDSVFRGAQFSGTVRFDDALFCGRAGFGEARFSGDARFVRVQFSGSAGFDAGLFSGHAGFDGAQFNGSARFPRVQFTGTARFYDAQFAGTVLFGGAKFSGNAVFVEAQFAMASRMGPVVCAGALDLSGAVFEVPVTLEIASHEVRCVRTRWESTATVRLRYATVDLSHAVFAAPVAVTSHPAPFTAGPGRPVDESVLSGPAGARMASVQGVDAAHLVLTDTNLSDCLFSGAFHLDQVRLEGRTVFAPAPTGWHRRGIRIIRWTRRRTLAEEHHWRAQTTAQPSPPPGHTGTPDHWRAGPHHPNPAQTPDPDDVAALYRQLRKAFEDGKNEPGAADFYYGECEMRRHDLTGTPTSERRLLWGYWLLSGYGLRASRAFVWLLAAMSLTILFLMGVGLPTHDPDPATTGTLHGSALSLHTTTPDPALHGDVSRRFTWPRTEKATRVAVNSVVFRSSGQNLTTAGTYIEMTSRLMEPTLLGLAVLAVRGRIKR
;
A
#
# COMPACT_ATOMS: atom_id res chain seq x y z
N MET A 1 -39.28 15.21 -7.47
CA MET A 1 -40.65 14.82 -7.85
C MET A 1 -41.38 14.47 -6.57
N SER A 2 -42.25 15.37 -6.10
CA SER A 2 -43.03 15.17 -4.88
C SER A 2 -44.03 14.03 -5.12
N THR A 3 -43.92 12.96 -4.33
CA THR A 3 -44.91 11.88 -4.30
C THR A 3 -46.28 12.45 -3.94
N PRO A 4 -47.36 12.08 -4.65
CA PRO A 4 -48.71 12.49 -4.29
C PRO A 4 -49.01 12.02 -2.86
N GLN A 5 -49.44 12.93 -1.98
CA GLN A 5 -49.95 12.57 -0.65
C GLN A 5 -51.12 11.59 -0.84
N ALA A 6 -50.98 10.41 -0.25
CA ALA A 6 -52.05 9.42 -0.22
C ALA A 6 -53.26 10.03 0.49
N VAL A 7 -54.45 9.87 -0.10
CA VAL A 7 -55.71 10.24 0.53
C VAL A 7 -55.79 9.50 1.89
N PRO A 8 -56.07 10.20 3.01
CA PRO A 8 -56.12 9.56 4.31
C PRO A 8 -57.22 8.50 4.32
N SER A 9 -56.85 7.25 4.59
CA SER A 9 -57.75 6.11 4.70
C SER A 9 -58.21 5.93 6.15
N ALA A 10 -59.48 5.58 6.36
CA ALA A 10 -60.00 5.27 7.69
C ALA A 10 -59.20 4.11 8.34
N PRO A 11 -58.95 4.15 9.66
CA PRO A 11 -58.27 3.05 10.35
C PRO A 11 -59.15 1.79 10.39
N PRO A 12 -58.56 0.58 10.48
CA PRO A 12 -59.30 -0.68 10.46
C PRO A 12 -59.95 -1.06 11.81
N TRP A 13 -60.11 -0.12 12.74
CA TRP A 13 -60.70 -0.33 14.07
C TRP A 13 -61.78 0.70 14.37
N PRO A 14 -62.69 0.47 15.34
CA PRO A 14 -63.65 1.49 15.76
C PRO A 14 -62.93 2.74 16.28
N TYR A 15 -63.11 3.89 15.62
CA TYR A 15 -62.36 5.11 15.86
C TYR A 15 -63.27 6.28 16.21
N CYS A 16 -62.73 7.23 16.98
CA CYS A 16 -63.47 8.27 17.68
C CYS A 16 -64.25 9.24 16.79
N GLU A 17 -63.84 9.46 15.54
CA GLU A 17 -64.47 10.37 14.57
C GLU A 17 -64.57 11.85 15.01
N HIS A 18 -64.07 12.19 16.20
CA HIS A 18 -64.17 13.53 16.76
C HIS A 18 -63.45 14.53 15.87
N GLY A 19 -64.14 15.61 15.49
CA GLY A 19 -63.62 16.63 14.59
C GLY A 19 -63.60 16.23 13.11
N ALA A 20 -64.32 15.17 12.70
CA ALA A 20 -64.46 14.82 11.29
C ALA A 20 -65.19 15.92 10.51
N ASP A 21 -64.57 16.41 9.44
CA ASP A 21 -65.12 17.38 8.51
C ASP A 21 -65.07 16.78 7.09
N PRO A 22 -66.23 16.59 6.42
CA PRO A 22 -66.30 16.06 5.05
C PRO A 22 -65.44 16.79 4.01
N ALA A 23 -65.10 18.06 4.24
CA ALA A 23 -64.34 18.87 3.29
C ALA A 23 -62.81 18.84 3.50
N THR A 24 -62.33 18.68 4.75
CA THR A 24 -60.90 18.85 5.08
C THR A 24 -60.25 17.65 5.78
N ASP A 25 -60.97 16.91 6.64
CA ASP A 25 -60.54 15.64 7.22
C ASP A 25 -61.76 14.75 7.48
N PRO A 26 -62.22 13.97 6.48
CA PRO A 26 -63.47 13.21 6.58
C PRO A 26 -63.43 12.09 7.63
N ILE A 27 -62.27 11.84 8.25
CA ILE A 27 -62.07 10.79 9.26
C ILE A 27 -62.06 11.39 10.69
N GLY A 28 -61.56 12.61 10.86
CA GLY A 28 -61.35 13.19 12.18
C GLY A 28 -60.39 12.36 13.06
N CYS A 29 -60.65 12.30 14.36
CA CYS A 29 -59.80 11.59 15.31
C CYS A 29 -59.77 10.07 15.06
N ARG A 30 -58.57 9.54 14.87
CA ARG A 30 -58.30 8.11 14.56
C ARG A 30 -58.16 7.22 15.81
N GLY A 31 -58.32 7.80 17.00
CA GLY A 31 -58.16 7.11 18.28
C GLY A 31 -59.20 6.03 18.49
N ILE A 32 -58.77 4.85 18.93
CA ILE A 32 -59.65 3.73 19.23
C ILE A 32 -60.61 4.08 20.37
N HIS A 33 -61.82 3.54 20.29
CA HIS A 33 -62.79 3.64 21.38
C HIS A 33 -62.28 3.01 22.68
N VAL A 34 -62.41 3.75 23.78
CA VAL A 34 -62.24 3.16 25.12
C VAL A 34 -63.40 2.18 25.37
N PRO A 35 -63.18 1.00 25.97
CA PRO A 35 -64.24 0.03 26.25
C PRO A 35 -65.43 0.68 26.97
N GLY A 36 -66.64 0.50 26.43
CA GLY A 36 -67.87 1.12 26.96
C GLY A 36 -68.16 2.53 26.46
N HIS A 37 -67.29 3.14 25.64
CA HIS A 37 -67.44 4.50 25.12
C HIS A 37 -67.35 4.54 23.58
N ARG A 38 -67.89 5.61 22.97
CA ARG A 38 -67.74 5.89 21.52
C ARG A 38 -66.65 6.92 21.22
N ALA A 39 -65.80 7.21 22.21
CA ALA A 39 -64.71 8.18 22.10
C ALA A 39 -63.39 7.53 22.54
N CYS A 40 -62.28 8.06 22.04
CA CYS A 40 -60.95 7.69 22.51
C CYS A 40 -60.62 8.37 23.85
N LEU A 41 -59.56 7.91 24.51
CA LEU A 41 -59.17 8.39 25.84
C LEU A 41 -58.98 9.93 25.89
N ALA A 42 -58.50 10.51 24.79
CA ALA A 42 -58.31 11.96 24.65
C ALA A 42 -59.63 12.73 24.68
N HIS A 43 -60.68 12.21 24.03
CA HIS A 43 -61.97 12.88 23.86
C HIS A 43 -63.05 12.41 24.84
N LEU A 44 -62.70 11.58 25.83
CA LEU A 44 -63.59 11.33 26.97
C LEU A 44 -63.79 12.60 27.77
N THR A 45 -64.98 12.74 28.39
CA THR A 45 -65.20 13.74 29.43
C THR A 45 -64.31 13.44 30.64
N ASP A 46 -63.93 14.46 31.41
CA ASP A 46 -63.02 14.28 32.55
C ASP A 46 -63.54 13.23 33.54
N SER A 47 -64.84 13.24 33.85
CA SER A 47 -65.46 12.23 34.74
C SER A 47 -65.37 10.80 34.21
N ALA A 48 -65.58 10.61 32.90
CA ALA A 48 -65.49 9.30 32.26
C ALA A 48 -64.04 8.82 32.17
N ARG A 49 -63.12 9.75 31.90
CA ARG A 49 -61.68 9.50 31.87
C ARG A 49 -61.17 9.06 33.24
N ASP A 50 -61.50 9.80 34.31
CA ASP A 50 -61.07 9.46 35.67
C ASP A 50 -61.62 8.09 36.11
N THR A 51 -62.88 7.80 35.76
CA THR A 51 -63.49 6.48 36.02
C THR A 51 -62.74 5.36 35.31
N TYR A 52 -62.39 5.56 34.03
CA TYR A 52 -61.61 4.59 33.27
C TYR A 52 -60.22 4.38 33.87
N LEU A 53 -59.51 5.47 34.22
CA LEU A 53 -58.16 5.40 34.79
C LEU A 53 -58.14 4.69 36.16
N VAL A 54 -59.10 4.97 37.05
CA VAL A 54 -59.22 4.28 38.35
C VAL A 54 -59.49 2.78 38.18
N GLY A 55 -60.11 2.37 37.08
CA GLY A 55 -60.37 0.96 36.76
C GLY A 55 -59.15 0.19 36.23
N LEU A 56 -58.03 0.86 35.93
CA LEU A 56 -56.82 0.20 35.47
C LEU A 56 -56.08 -0.46 36.64
N VAL A 57 -55.46 -1.61 36.36
CA VAL A 57 -54.62 -2.33 37.30
C VAL A 57 -53.22 -2.54 36.70
N PRO A 58 -52.16 -2.56 37.52
CA PRO A 58 -50.82 -2.90 37.05
C PRO A 58 -50.82 -4.24 36.29
N GLY A 59 -50.20 -4.25 35.11
CA GLY A 59 -50.13 -5.41 34.23
C GLY A 59 -51.36 -5.62 33.34
N ALA A 60 -52.33 -4.71 33.33
CA ALA A 60 -53.48 -4.78 32.43
C ALA A 60 -53.09 -4.63 30.95
N ASP A 61 -53.83 -5.30 30.08
CA ASP A 61 -53.74 -5.13 28.63
C ASP A 61 -54.43 -3.82 28.21
N ILE A 62 -53.75 -3.02 27.40
CA ILE A 62 -54.20 -1.68 26.98
C ILE A 62 -54.19 -1.55 25.45
N ASP A 63 -55.25 -0.92 24.93
CA ASP A 63 -55.37 -0.58 23.50
C ASP A 63 -55.77 0.89 23.34
N HIS A 64 -54.80 1.69 22.94
CA HIS A 64 -54.92 3.13 22.71
C HIS A 64 -54.39 3.52 21.32
N ARG A 65 -54.52 2.62 20.34
CA ARG A 65 -54.17 2.90 18.94
C ARG A 65 -54.83 4.19 18.43
N GLY A 66 -54.07 4.98 17.66
CA GLY A 66 -54.52 6.24 17.07
C GLY A 66 -54.84 7.38 18.05
N THR A 67 -54.67 7.17 19.36
CA THR A 67 -55.06 8.13 20.40
C THR A 67 -54.03 9.26 20.52
N LEU A 68 -54.51 10.48 20.78
CA LEU A 68 -53.66 11.63 21.09
C LEU A 68 -53.39 11.70 22.59
N PHE A 69 -52.13 11.64 22.99
CA PHE A 69 -51.64 11.81 24.35
C PHE A 69 -50.95 13.17 24.49
N THR A 70 -51.50 14.02 25.35
CA THR A 70 -50.76 15.14 25.93
C THR A 70 -49.84 14.61 27.05
N GLU A 71 -48.84 15.39 27.46
CA GLU A 71 -47.93 15.03 28.57
C GLU A 71 -48.71 14.69 29.85
N ASP A 72 -49.62 15.58 30.28
CA ASP A 72 -50.48 15.36 31.45
C ASP A 72 -51.38 14.12 31.33
N LEU A 73 -51.92 13.84 30.13
CA LEU A 73 -52.78 12.67 29.92
C LEU A 73 -51.96 11.37 30.03
N LEU A 74 -50.75 11.36 29.47
CA LEU A 74 -49.86 10.21 29.56
C LEU A 74 -49.42 9.97 31.00
N ASP A 75 -49.05 11.02 31.73
CA ASP A 75 -48.61 10.92 33.13
C ASP A 75 -49.71 10.35 34.02
N ARG A 76 -50.95 10.84 33.87
CA ARG A 76 -52.12 10.30 34.60
C ARG A 76 -52.37 8.84 34.23
N PHE A 77 -52.27 8.50 32.94
CA PHE A 77 -52.47 7.14 32.45
C PHE A 77 -51.42 6.17 33.02
N LEU A 78 -50.13 6.52 32.97
CA LEU A 78 -49.06 5.69 33.50
C LEU A 78 -49.07 5.63 35.03
N HIS A 79 -49.50 6.70 35.72
CA HIS A 79 -49.69 6.70 37.17
C HIS A 79 -50.74 5.68 37.60
N ALA A 80 -51.85 5.55 36.86
CA ALA A 80 -52.89 4.56 37.13
C ALA A 80 -52.40 3.10 36.99
N LEU A 81 -51.34 2.87 36.20
CA LEU A 81 -50.74 1.56 35.97
C LEU A 81 -49.51 1.29 36.84
N ARG A 82 -49.21 2.14 37.84
CA ARG A 82 -48.05 1.94 38.71
C ARG A 82 -48.24 0.76 39.65
N ASP A 83 -47.31 -0.18 39.60
CA ASP A 83 -47.23 -1.28 40.56
C ASP A 83 -46.82 -0.72 41.94
N PRO A 84 -47.57 -1.04 43.02
CA PRO A 84 -47.34 -0.47 44.35
C PRO A 84 -46.07 -0.99 45.03
N THR A 85 -45.48 -2.08 44.55
CA THR A 85 -44.24 -2.66 45.08
C THR A 85 -42.99 -2.13 44.39
N THR A 86 -43.05 -1.93 43.07
CA THR A 86 -41.91 -1.47 42.27
C THR A 86 -41.94 0.03 42.00
N GLU A 87 -43.06 0.70 42.27
CA GLU A 87 -43.37 2.10 41.97
C GLU A 87 -43.26 2.47 40.48
N LYS A 88 -43.14 1.47 39.60
CA LYS A 88 -42.97 1.63 38.15
C LYS A 88 -44.28 1.33 37.41
N PRO A 89 -44.55 2.01 36.27
CA PRO A 89 -45.66 1.64 35.41
C PRO A 89 -45.50 0.18 34.94
N HIS A 90 -46.53 -0.63 35.11
CA HIS A 90 -46.56 -2.03 34.67
C HIS A 90 -47.73 -2.24 33.71
N LEU A 91 -47.42 -2.66 32.48
CA LEU A 91 -48.37 -2.86 31.40
C LEU A 91 -48.29 -4.32 30.91
N GLY A 92 -49.44 -4.90 30.57
CA GLY A 92 -49.56 -6.19 29.89
C GLY A 92 -49.24 -6.07 28.40
N ASP A 93 -50.13 -6.54 27.54
CA ASP A 93 -50.11 -6.22 26.12
C ASP A 93 -50.46 -4.73 25.91
N ALA A 94 -49.60 -3.99 25.22
CA ALA A 94 -49.71 -2.54 25.08
C ALA A 94 -49.75 -2.11 23.61
N ARG A 95 -50.92 -1.63 23.14
CA ARG A 95 -51.10 -1.19 21.76
C ARG A 95 -51.25 0.33 21.65
N PHE A 96 -50.21 0.97 21.13
CA PHE A 96 -50.12 2.40 20.81
C PHE A 96 -49.91 2.65 19.31
N GLY A 97 -50.22 1.67 18.45
CA GLY A 97 -50.06 1.81 17.00
C GLY A 97 -50.79 3.04 16.44
N GLY A 98 -50.08 3.91 15.74
CA GLY A 98 -50.60 5.18 15.22
C GLY A 98 -50.96 6.23 16.26
N ALA A 99 -50.66 6.02 17.56
CA ALA A 99 -50.87 7.02 18.59
C ALA A 99 -49.98 8.24 18.39
N GLN A 100 -50.42 9.40 18.87
CA GLN A 100 -49.69 10.66 18.77
C GLN A 100 -49.39 11.18 20.17
N PHE A 101 -48.14 11.50 20.45
CA PHE A 101 -47.69 12.07 21.72
C PHE A 101 -47.24 13.50 21.46
N SER A 102 -48.05 14.48 21.89
CA SER A 102 -47.84 15.89 21.55
C SER A 102 -46.82 16.62 22.44
N GLY A 103 -46.52 16.07 23.62
CA GLY A 103 -45.53 16.58 24.59
C GLY A 103 -44.44 15.56 24.91
N THR A 104 -43.81 15.68 26.09
CA THR A 104 -42.86 14.65 26.56
C THR A 104 -43.59 13.32 26.74
N ALA A 105 -43.08 12.26 26.14
CA ALA A 105 -43.58 10.89 26.32
C ALA A 105 -42.62 10.11 27.22
N ASP A 106 -42.85 10.16 28.54
CA ASP A 106 -41.96 9.52 29.52
C ASP A 106 -42.48 8.14 29.94
N PHE A 107 -41.88 7.09 29.38
CA PHE A 107 -42.06 5.71 29.78
C PHE A 107 -40.90 5.20 30.65
N GLY A 108 -40.01 6.09 31.13
CA GLY A 108 -38.79 5.73 31.84
C GLY A 108 -39.00 4.73 32.97
N GLY A 109 -38.25 3.63 32.96
CA GLY A 109 -38.34 2.57 33.97
C GLY A 109 -39.60 1.70 33.92
N ALA A 110 -40.52 1.91 32.97
CA ALA A 110 -41.73 1.10 32.83
C ALA A 110 -41.41 -0.38 32.52
N GLN A 111 -42.36 -1.25 32.86
CA GLN A 111 -42.32 -2.68 32.62
C GLN A 111 -43.47 -3.08 31.70
N PHE A 112 -43.14 -3.68 30.56
CA PHE A 112 -44.09 -4.25 29.62
C PHE A 112 -43.92 -5.77 29.65
N THR A 113 -44.86 -6.48 30.28
CA THR A 113 -44.82 -7.94 30.39
C THR A 113 -45.39 -8.63 29.16
N GLY A 114 -46.25 -7.95 28.39
CA GLY A 114 -46.78 -8.41 27.11
C GLY A 114 -46.08 -7.77 25.90
N ASP A 115 -46.69 -7.91 24.74
CA ASP A 115 -46.23 -7.30 23.49
C ASP A 115 -46.49 -5.78 23.49
N ALA A 116 -45.51 -4.99 23.06
CA ALA A 116 -45.62 -3.52 23.02
C ALA A 116 -45.56 -3.01 21.57
N TRP A 117 -46.67 -2.49 21.05
CA TRP A 117 -46.81 -2.06 19.66
C TRP A 117 -46.98 -0.55 19.55
N PHE A 118 -45.94 0.12 19.05
CA PHE A 118 -45.90 1.55 18.73
C PHE A 118 -45.77 1.77 17.20
N ASP A 119 -46.17 0.80 16.38
CA ASP A 119 -46.06 0.90 14.91
C ASP A 119 -46.78 2.16 14.39
N GLY A 120 -46.07 3.01 13.65
CA GLY A 120 -46.62 4.27 13.13
C GLY A 120 -46.95 5.33 14.17
N ALA A 121 -46.56 5.15 15.45
CA ALA A 121 -46.74 6.17 16.48
C ALA A 121 -45.89 7.41 16.18
N GLN A 122 -46.36 8.59 16.60
CA GLN A 122 -45.70 9.87 16.38
C GLN A 122 -45.40 10.52 17.73
N PHE A 123 -44.13 10.85 17.97
CA PHE A 123 -43.65 11.52 19.17
C PHE A 123 -43.13 12.89 18.76
N THR A 124 -43.90 13.96 19.02
CA THR A 124 -43.49 15.31 18.63
C THR A 124 -42.54 15.96 19.63
N GLY A 125 -42.68 15.61 20.91
CA GLY A 125 -41.72 15.97 21.97
C GLY A 125 -40.72 14.85 22.29
N PRO A 126 -39.88 15.03 23.32
CA PRO A 126 -38.92 14.02 23.74
C PRO A 126 -39.60 12.70 24.14
N ALA A 127 -39.09 11.58 23.63
CA ALA A 127 -39.58 10.24 23.97
C ALA A 127 -38.54 9.53 24.84
N ARG A 128 -38.90 9.21 26.08
CA ARG A 128 -38.00 8.58 27.05
C ARG A 128 -38.46 7.16 27.35
N PHE A 129 -37.61 6.22 27.00
CA PHE A 129 -37.73 4.78 27.27
C PHE A 129 -36.48 4.29 28.03
N ASP A 130 -35.80 5.19 28.75
CA ASP A 130 -34.62 4.87 29.53
C ASP A 130 -34.96 3.82 30.60
N ARG A 131 -34.12 2.77 30.72
CA ARG A 131 -34.29 1.67 31.69
C ARG A 131 -35.66 0.97 31.62
N VAL A 132 -36.35 1.06 30.49
CA VAL A 132 -37.59 0.30 30.26
C VAL A 132 -37.27 -1.18 30.11
N GLN A 133 -38.17 -2.03 30.58
CA GLN A 133 -38.08 -3.48 30.45
C GLN A 133 -39.23 -3.98 29.58
N PHE A 134 -38.91 -4.44 28.37
CA PHE A 134 -39.85 -5.13 27.50
C PHE A 134 -39.59 -6.62 27.59
N SER A 135 -40.49 -7.38 28.22
CA SER A 135 -40.32 -8.85 28.37
C SER A 135 -40.59 -9.61 27.07
N SER A 136 -41.45 -9.08 26.20
CA SER A 136 -41.84 -9.69 24.92
C SER A 136 -41.39 -8.85 23.70
N ILE A 137 -42.09 -9.00 22.57
CA ILE A 137 -41.80 -8.32 21.31
C ILE A 137 -42.19 -6.85 21.42
N VAL A 138 -41.31 -5.98 20.91
CA VAL A 138 -41.59 -4.55 20.76
C VAL A 138 -41.49 -4.12 19.30
N ARG A 139 -42.45 -3.30 18.87
CA ARG A 139 -42.50 -2.76 17.52
C ARG A 139 -42.60 -1.25 17.52
N PHE A 140 -41.74 -0.61 16.75
CA PHE A 140 -41.74 0.82 16.43
C PHE A 140 -41.69 1.03 14.91
N ASP A 141 -42.15 0.05 14.12
CA ASP A 141 -42.04 0.11 12.67
C ASP A 141 -42.78 1.36 12.15
N ARG A 142 -42.12 2.14 11.31
CA ARG A 142 -42.62 3.42 10.78
C ARG A 142 -43.01 4.46 11.84
N ALA A 143 -42.61 4.29 13.10
CA ALA A 143 -42.76 5.33 14.11
C ALA A 143 -41.90 6.55 13.76
N GLN A 144 -42.30 7.71 14.25
CA GLN A 144 -41.64 8.99 14.01
C GLN A 144 -41.31 9.66 15.34
N PHE A 145 -40.05 9.95 15.58
CA PHE A 145 -39.55 10.70 16.73
C PHE A 145 -39.02 12.04 16.23
N SER A 146 -39.80 13.10 16.43
CA SER A 146 -39.46 14.44 15.92
C SER A 146 -38.41 15.15 16.78
N ASP A 147 -38.32 14.82 18.06
CA ASP A 147 -37.28 15.27 19.01
C ASP A 147 -36.44 14.07 19.47
N ARG A 148 -35.67 14.22 20.55
CA ARG A 148 -34.80 13.21 21.13
C ARG A 148 -35.59 11.97 21.54
N ALA A 149 -35.09 10.80 21.15
CA ALA A 149 -35.57 9.51 21.60
C ALA A 149 -34.47 8.79 22.39
N SER A 150 -34.75 8.43 23.64
CA SER A 150 -33.79 7.73 24.49
C SER A 150 -34.31 6.37 24.91
N PHE A 151 -33.49 5.35 24.73
CA PHE A 151 -33.67 3.94 25.11
C PHE A 151 -32.43 3.48 25.88
N SER A 152 -31.77 4.39 26.59
CA SER A 152 -30.50 4.08 27.25
C SER A 152 -30.74 3.11 28.41
N GLU A 153 -29.85 2.13 28.56
CA GLU A 153 -29.93 1.10 29.60
C GLU A 153 -31.24 0.29 29.61
N SER A 154 -32.00 0.28 28.50
CA SER A 154 -33.25 -0.49 28.40
C SER A 154 -32.99 -1.97 28.13
N LEU A 155 -33.90 -2.84 28.59
CA LEU A 155 -33.85 -4.29 28.41
C LEU A 155 -34.95 -4.73 27.44
N PHE A 156 -34.55 -5.30 26.31
CA PHE A 156 -35.46 -5.91 25.33
C PHE A 156 -35.33 -7.44 25.37
N GLY A 157 -36.25 -8.10 26.07
CA GLY A 157 -36.31 -9.55 26.22
C GLY A 157 -36.69 -10.28 24.93
N GLY A 158 -37.62 -9.71 24.15
CA GLY A 158 -38.07 -10.26 22.87
C GLY A 158 -37.44 -9.61 21.63
N GLY A 159 -38.04 -9.90 20.47
CA GLY A 159 -37.65 -9.27 19.20
C GLY A 159 -38.00 -7.78 19.20
N THR A 160 -37.10 -6.95 18.68
CA THR A 160 -37.25 -5.50 18.65
C THR A 160 -37.17 -4.99 17.22
N TRP A 161 -38.21 -4.29 16.75
CA TRP A 161 -38.29 -3.81 15.37
C TRP A 161 -38.48 -2.30 15.30
N PHE A 162 -37.52 -1.64 14.65
CA PHE A 162 -37.49 -0.22 14.28
C PHE A 162 -37.42 -0.09 12.75
N VAL A 163 -38.19 -0.91 12.03
CA VAL A 163 -38.09 -0.96 10.56
C VAL A 163 -38.75 0.28 9.96
N ARG A 164 -37.98 1.03 9.14
CA ARG A 164 -38.40 2.32 8.56
C ARG A 164 -38.83 3.37 9.61
N THR A 165 -38.34 3.25 10.84
CA THR A 165 -38.51 4.28 11.87
C THR A 165 -37.71 5.52 11.51
N GLN A 166 -38.23 6.70 11.85
CA GLN A 166 -37.58 7.98 11.62
C GLN A 166 -37.25 8.63 12.95
N PHE A 167 -35.97 8.91 13.18
CA PHE A 167 -35.45 9.69 14.31
C PHE A 167 -34.94 11.02 13.77
N SER A 168 -35.73 12.08 13.92
CA SER A 168 -35.37 13.43 13.47
C SER A 168 -34.45 14.13 14.46
N GLY A 169 -34.59 13.85 15.77
CA GLY A 169 -33.63 14.23 16.80
C GLY A 169 -32.68 13.10 17.17
N GLY A 170 -31.79 13.36 18.13
CA GLY A 170 -30.80 12.37 18.59
C GLY A 170 -31.44 11.09 19.16
N ALA A 171 -30.89 9.94 18.79
CA ALA A 171 -31.38 8.61 19.19
C ALA A 171 -30.34 7.87 20.05
N TRP A 172 -30.69 7.59 21.30
CA TRP A 172 -29.76 7.05 22.29
C TRP A 172 -30.16 5.63 22.70
N PHE A 173 -29.29 4.66 22.44
CA PHE A 173 -29.41 3.24 22.80
C PHE A 173 -28.19 2.78 23.63
N GLY A 174 -27.52 3.73 24.30
CA GLY A 174 -26.31 3.45 25.07
C GLY A 174 -26.58 2.44 26.18
N GLY A 175 -25.78 1.36 26.25
CA GLY A 175 -25.96 0.30 27.23
C GLY A 175 -27.26 -0.51 27.10
N ALA A 176 -28.03 -0.33 26.03
CA ALA A 176 -29.26 -1.10 25.80
C ALA A 176 -28.95 -2.57 25.52
N GLN A 177 -29.77 -3.47 26.04
CA GLN A 177 -29.59 -4.91 25.90
C GLN A 177 -30.71 -5.53 25.07
N PHE A 178 -30.37 -6.11 23.93
CA PHE A 178 -31.27 -6.79 23.02
C PHE A 178 -31.06 -8.30 23.14
N SER A 179 -31.92 -8.97 23.90
CA SER A 179 -31.90 -10.43 24.08
C SER A 179 -32.44 -11.17 22.87
N GLY A 180 -33.41 -10.57 22.16
CA GLY A 180 -33.93 -11.06 20.88
C GLY A 180 -33.27 -10.42 19.66
N THR A 181 -33.82 -10.71 18.47
CA THR A 181 -33.38 -10.11 17.21
C THR A 181 -33.73 -8.61 17.18
N ALA A 182 -32.75 -7.76 16.90
CA ALA A 182 -32.93 -6.32 16.76
C ALA A 182 -32.91 -5.91 15.28
N ARG A 183 -33.94 -5.24 14.77
CA ARG A 183 -34.02 -4.80 13.36
C ARG A 183 -34.21 -3.30 13.27
N PHE A 184 -33.21 -2.62 12.72
CA PHE A 184 -33.20 -1.20 12.34
C PHE A 184 -33.15 -1.05 10.81
N ALA A 185 -33.72 -2.01 10.08
CA ALA A 185 -33.67 -2.04 8.63
C ALA A 185 -34.39 -0.81 8.03
N GLU A 186 -33.71 -0.12 7.11
CA GLU A 186 -34.21 1.12 6.49
C GLU A 186 -34.60 2.23 7.48
N ALA A 187 -34.13 2.15 8.74
CA ALA A 187 -34.31 3.22 9.72
C ALA A 187 -33.52 4.46 9.31
N GLN A 188 -34.04 5.64 9.65
CA GLN A 188 -33.44 6.93 9.32
C GLN A 188 -33.12 7.69 10.60
N PHE A 189 -31.86 8.05 10.78
CA PHE A 189 -31.35 8.84 11.89
C PHE A 189 -30.83 10.16 11.31
N SER A 190 -31.61 11.23 11.46
CA SER A 190 -31.28 12.54 10.89
C SER A 190 -30.23 13.31 11.71
N ASP A 191 -30.10 12.98 12.99
CA ASP A 191 -29.14 13.56 13.94
C ASP A 191 -28.22 12.45 14.52
N GLU A 192 -27.52 12.72 15.63
CA GLU A 192 -26.65 11.75 16.29
C GLU A 192 -27.38 10.47 16.72
N ALA A 193 -26.73 9.32 16.49
CA ALA A 193 -27.21 8.02 16.95
C ALA A 193 -26.13 7.32 17.79
N ALA A 194 -26.47 6.90 19.00
CA ALA A 194 -25.52 6.29 19.92
C ALA A 194 -25.97 4.88 20.33
N PHE A 195 -25.15 3.88 20.03
CA PHE A 195 -25.28 2.48 20.42
C PHE A 195 -24.06 2.03 21.24
N GLY A 196 -23.38 2.98 21.89
CA GLY A 196 -22.18 2.67 22.69
C GLY A 196 -22.52 1.70 23.82
N GLU A 197 -21.67 0.70 24.04
CA GLU A 197 -21.88 -0.36 25.05
C GLU A 197 -23.19 -1.17 24.88
N ALA A 198 -23.91 -1.01 23.76
CA ALA A 198 -25.12 -1.77 23.49
C ALA A 198 -24.78 -3.24 23.21
N GLN A 199 -25.65 -4.14 23.67
CA GLN A 199 -25.43 -5.59 23.56
C GLN A 199 -26.53 -6.24 22.73
N PHE A 200 -26.14 -6.92 21.66
CA PHE A 200 -27.02 -7.64 20.76
C PHE A 200 -26.76 -9.15 20.87
N SER A 201 -27.58 -9.83 21.66
CA SER A 201 -27.42 -11.27 21.95
C SER A 201 -27.73 -12.17 20.76
N ARG A 202 -28.57 -11.70 19.82
CA ARG A 202 -28.98 -12.41 18.59
C ARG A 202 -28.65 -11.58 17.36
N ASP A 203 -29.21 -11.95 16.21
CA ASP A 203 -28.98 -11.24 14.96
C ASP A 203 -29.45 -9.78 15.06
N SER A 204 -28.62 -8.87 14.57
CA SER A 204 -28.92 -7.43 14.46
C SER A 204 -28.85 -7.00 13.00
N VAL A 205 -29.84 -6.21 12.55
CA VAL A 205 -29.99 -5.84 11.14
C VAL A 205 -30.15 -4.33 11.01
N PHE A 206 -29.13 -3.68 10.47
CA PHE A 206 -29.08 -2.27 10.08
C PHE A 206 -29.07 -2.12 8.55
N ARG A 207 -29.54 -3.12 7.82
CA ARG A 207 -29.51 -3.12 6.35
C ARG A 207 -30.27 -1.91 5.80
N GLY A 208 -29.62 -1.14 4.93
CA GLY A 208 -30.21 0.06 4.32
C GLY A 208 -30.51 1.20 5.31
N ALA A 209 -30.05 1.10 6.57
CA ALA A 209 -30.20 2.18 7.53
C ALA A 209 -29.40 3.42 7.07
N GLN A 210 -29.92 4.60 7.38
CA GLN A 210 -29.33 5.87 6.97
C GLN A 210 -29.02 6.70 8.22
N PHE A 211 -27.76 7.05 8.39
CA PHE A 211 -27.25 7.88 9.48
C PHE A 211 -26.74 9.19 8.88
N SER A 212 -27.52 10.26 9.01
CA SER A 212 -27.15 11.58 8.52
C SER A 212 -26.15 12.27 9.44
N GLY A 213 -26.32 12.11 10.76
CA GLY A 213 -25.38 12.55 11.79
C GLY A 213 -24.29 11.54 12.11
N THR A 214 -23.54 11.81 13.19
CA THR A 214 -22.51 10.90 13.72
C THR A 214 -23.18 9.68 14.34
N VAL A 215 -22.69 8.48 14.03
CA VAL A 215 -23.10 7.25 14.71
C VAL A 215 -21.95 6.65 15.52
N ARG A 216 -22.25 6.20 16.74
CA ARG A 216 -21.27 5.59 17.66
C ARG A 216 -21.73 4.19 18.07
N PHE A 217 -20.96 3.17 17.74
CA PHE A 217 -21.06 1.78 18.20
C PHE A 217 -19.86 1.41 19.09
N ASP A 218 -19.23 2.42 19.72
CA ASP A 218 -18.03 2.23 20.53
C ASP A 218 -18.32 1.24 21.67
N ASP A 219 -17.46 0.23 21.84
CA ASP A 219 -17.59 -0.82 22.86
C ASP A 219 -18.90 -1.67 22.76
N ALA A 220 -19.63 -1.61 21.65
CA ALA A 220 -20.82 -2.43 21.44
C ALA A 220 -20.46 -3.91 21.21
N LEU A 221 -21.35 -4.81 21.64
CA LEU A 221 -21.18 -6.25 21.51
C LEU A 221 -22.25 -6.87 20.60
N PHE A 222 -21.81 -7.55 19.55
CA PHE A 222 -22.66 -8.28 18.62
C PHE A 222 -22.38 -9.78 18.71
N CYS A 223 -23.21 -10.50 19.47
CA CYS A 223 -23.08 -11.94 19.67
C CYS A 223 -23.57 -12.74 18.45
N GLY A 224 -24.67 -12.29 17.82
CA GLY A 224 -25.21 -12.85 16.59
C GLY A 224 -24.62 -12.23 15.32
N ARG A 225 -25.27 -12.47 14.17
CA ARG A 225 -24.87 -11.81 12.92
C ARG A 225 -25.24 -10.33 12.95
N ALA A 226 -24.30 -9.46 12.58
CA ALA A 226 -24.51 -8.02 12.48
C ALA A 226 -24.50 -7.59 11.01
N GLY A 227 -25.65 -7.17 10.48
CA GLY A 227 -25.82 -6.81 9.08
C GLY A 227 -25.99 -5.31 8.85
N PHE A 228 -24.96 -4.65 8.33
CA PHE A 228 -24.92 -3.24 7.89
C PHE A 228 -24.90 -3.11 6.35
N GLY A 229 -25.31 -4.15 5.62
CA GLY A 229 -25.32 -4.10 4.15
C GLY A 229 -26.17 -2.96 3.62
N GLU A 230 -25.70 -2.26 2.58
CA GLU A 230 -26.35 -1.09 1.98
C GLU A 230 -26.62 0.08 2.95
N ALA A 231 -26.09 0.03 4.19
CA ALA A 231 -26.20 1.14 5.14
C ALA A 231 -25.41 2.35 4.63
N ARG A 232 -25.91 3.55 4.96
CA ARG A 232 -25.32 4.83 4.56
C ARG A 232 -24.99 5.66 5.79
N PHE A 233 -23.73 6.02 5.92
CA PHE A 233 -23.20 6.85 6.99
C PHE A 233 -22.73 8.17 6.40
N SER A 234 -23.58 9.19 6.42
CA SER A 234 -23.23 10.52 5.90
C SER A 234 -22.29 11.28 6.84
N GLY A 235 -22.52 11.16 8.16
CA GLY A 235 -21.59 11.62 9.19
C GLY A 235 -20.50 10.59 9.53
N ASP A 236 -19.74 10.87 10.58
CA ASP A 236 -18.71 9.95 11.06
C ASP A 236 -19.34 8.69 11.66
N ALA A 237 -18.77 7.52 11.36
CA ALA A 237 -19.20 6.23 11.87
C ALA A 237 -18.10 5.58 12.71
N ARG A 238 -18.35 5.45 14.01
CA ARG A 238 -17.39 4.92 14.96
C ARG A 238 -17.81 3.53 15.44
N PHE A 239 -16.87 2.60 15.35
CA PHE A 239 -16.94 1.21 15.74
C PHE A 239 -15.71 0.87 16.59
N VAL A 240 -15.28 1.80 17.45
CA VAL A 240 -14.04 1.67 18.21
C VAL A 240 -14.22 0.60 19.29
N ARG A 241 -13.31 -0.38 19.36
CA ARG A 241 -13.38 -1.53 20.28
C ARG A 241 -14.70 -2.33 20.23
N VAL A 242 -15.43 -2.23 19.12
CA VAL A 242 -16.61 -3.05 18.89
C VAL A 242 -16.21 -4.53 18.82
N GLN A 243 -17.07 -5.41 19.32
CA GLN A 243 -16.84 -6.86 19.28
C GLN A 243 -17.93 -7.54 18.44
N PHE A 244 -17.52 -8.17 17.35
CA PHE A 244 -18.36 -9.02 16.51
C PHE A 244 -18.01 -10.49 16.74
N SER A 245 -18.75 -11.15 17.64
CA SER A 245 -18.62 -12.59 17.87
C SER A 245 -19.20 -13.41 16.71
N GLY A 246 -20.31 -12.92 16.13
CA GLY A 246 -20.87 -13.45 14.89
C GLY A 246 -20.30 -12.78 13.62
N SER A 247 -20.83 -13.14 12.46
CA SER A 247 -20.41 -12.50 11.20
C SER A 247 -20.87 -11.04 11.12
N ALA A 248 -19.97 -10.15 10.71
CA ALA A 248 -20.25 -8.73 10.46
C ALA A 248 -20.24 -8.45 8.95
N GLY A 249 -21.34 -7.92 8.41
CA GLY A 249 -21.48 -7.64 6.98
C GLY A 249 -21.76 -6.17 6.68
N PHE A 250 -20.89 -5.55 5.89
CA PHE A 250 -20.96 -4.17 5.41
C PHE A 250 -21.08 -4.12 3.87
N ASP A 251 -21.58 -5.19 3.25
CA ASP A 251 -21.68 -5.35 1.80
C ASP A 251 -22.38 -4.13 1.15
N ALA A 252 -21.73 -3.49 0.19
CA ALA A 252 -22.23 -2.29 -0.51
C ALA A 252 -22.63 -1.11 0.40
N GLY A 253 -22.09 -1.03 1.62
CA GLY A 253 -22.25 0.13 2.49
C GLY A 253 -21.52 1.37 1.95
N LEU A 254 -22.00 2.56 2.34
CA LEU A 254 -21.41 3.85 1.96
C LEU A 254 -21.06 4.64 3.23
N PHE A 255 -19.77 4.93 3.41
CA PHE A 255 -19.23 5.76 4.48
C PHE A 255 -18.74 7.07 3.88
N SER A 256 -19.55 8.12 4.03
CA SER A 256 -19.20 9.45 3.52
C SER A 256 -18.29 10.22 4.47
N GLY A 257 -18.54 10.12 5.79
CA GLY A 257 -17.66 10.62 6.85
C GLY A 257 -16.48 9.68 7.15
N HIS A 258 -15.79 9.93 8.26
CA HIS A 258 -14.72 9.07 8.74
C HIS A 258 -15.29 7.76 9.28
N ALA A 259 -14.67 6.63 8.94
CA ALA A 259 -15.03 5.32 9.45
C ALA A 259 -13.92 4.79 10.36
N GLY A 260 -14.18 4.70 11.66
CA GLY A 260 -13.20 4.24 12.65
C GLY A 260 -13.56 2.87 13.21
N PHE A 261 -12.71 1.88 13.00
CA PHE A 261 -12.77 0.51 13.53
C PHE A 261 -11.55 0.21 14.40
N ASP A 262 -10.99 1.24 15.05
CA ASP A 262 -9.79 1.11 15.85
C ASP A 262 -10.03 0.16 17.04
N GLY A 263 -9.19 -0.85 17.20
CA GLY A 263 -9.35 -1.91 18.21
C GLY A 263 -10.56 -2.83 18.01
N ALA A 264 -11.25 -2.76 16.87
CA ALA A 264 -12.40 -3.61 16.58
C ALA A 264 -12.00 -5.09 16.49
N GLN A 265 -12.82 -5.98 17.06
CA GLN A 265 -12.59 -7.42 17.06
C GLN A 265 -13.64 -8.13 16.21
N PHE A 266 -13.19 -8.75 15.12
CA PHE A 266 -13.99 -9.56 14.22
C PHE A 266 -13.67 -11.05 14.46
N ASN A 267 -14.36 -11.64 15.43
CA ASN A 267 -14.22 -13.06 15.77
C ASN A 267 -14.93 -13.96 14.75
N GLY A 268 -16.04 -13.48 14.18
CA GLY A 268 -16.68 -14.08 13.01
C GLY A 268 -16.15 -13.53 11.68
N SER A 269 -16.74 -13.98 10.57
CA SER A 269 -16.39 -13.45 9.24
C SER A 269 -16.74 -11.97 9.09
N ALA A 270 -15.81 -11.17 8.58
CA ALA A 270 -15.97 -9.75 8.29
C ALA A 270 -16.08 -9.51 6.77
N ARG A 271 -17.21 -8.96 6.32
CA ARG A 271 -17.50 -8.78 4.89
C ARG A 271 -17.60 -7.30 4.54
N PHE A 272 -16.73 -6.84 3.66
CA PHE A 272 -16.70 -5.48 3.10
C PHE A 272 -16.78 -5.45 1.55
N PRO A 273 -17.45 -6.39 0.85
CA PRO A 273 -17.42 -6.35 -0.61
C PRO A 273 -18.21 -5.15 -1.14
N ARG A 274 -17.61 -4.45 -2.11
CA ARG A 274 -18.18 -3.24 -2.74
C ARG A 274 -18.51 -2.10 -1.76
N VAL A 275 -17.96 -2.12 -0.54
CA VAL A 275 -18.06 -0.99 0.38
C VAL A 275 -17.35 0.23 -0.23
N GLN A 276 -17.86 1.42 0.04
CA GLN A 276 -17.26 2.67 -0.41
C GLN A 276 -16.98 3.55 0.81
N PHE A 277 -15.70 3.86 1.03
CA PHE A 277 -15.25 4.84 2.02
C PHE A 277 -14.80 6.08 1.28
N THR A 278 -15.55 7.18 1.36
CA THR A 278 -15.09 8.46 0.78
C THR A 278 -14.20 9.21 1.75
N GLY A 279 -14.51 9.15 3.06
CA GLY A 279 -13.63 9.61 4.13
C GLY A 279 -12.49 8.62 4.42
N THR A 280 -11.69 8.93 5.44
CA THR A 280 -10.62 8.02 5.91
C THR A 280 -11.23 6.82 6.63
N ALA A 281 -10.75 5.62 6.31
CA ALA A 281 -11.11 4.38 7.00
C ALA A 281 -9.93 3.93 7.87
N ARG A 282 -10.14 3.79 9.18
CA ARG A 282 -9.11 3.37 10.15
C ARG A 282 -9.50 2.04 10.79
N PHE A 283 -8.54 1.14 10.87
CA PHE A 283 -8.59 -0.20 11.43
C PHE A 283 -7.31 -0.40 12.29
N TYR A 284 -6.90 0.63 13.03
CA TYR A 284 -5.70 0.55 13.86
C TYR A 284 -5.89 -0.53 14.93
N ASP A 285 -4.95 -1.47 15.06
CA ASP A 285 -5.03 -2.59 16.02
C ASP A 285 -6.34 -3.40 15.89
N ALA A 286 -6.94 -3.43 14.71
CA ALA A 286 -8.13 -4.23 14.46
C ALA A 286 -7.75 -5.72 14.33
N GLN A 287 -8.55 -6.60 14.94
CA GLN A 287 -8.30 -8.03 14.97
C GLN A 287 -9.32 -8.77 14.09
N PHE A 288 -8.85 -9.43 13.05
CA PHE A 288 -9.65 -10.27 12.17
C PHE A 288 -9.30 -11.73 12.44
N ALA A 289 -9.94 -12.32 13.45
CA ALA A 289 -9.78 -13.74 13.76
C ALA A 289 -10.54 -14.63 12.76
N GLY A 290 -11.68 -14.15 12.23
CA GLY A 290 -12.43 -14.82 11.17
C GLY A 290 -11.93 -14.49 9.74
N THR A 291 -12.64 -15.03 8.75
CA THR A 291 -12.35 -14.70 7.33
C THR A 291 -12.74 -13.26 7.01
N VAL A 292 -11.89 -12.55 6.27
CA VAL A 292 -12.14 -11.17 5.83
C VAL A 292 -12.26 -11.07 4.31
N LEU A 293 -13.23 -10.30 3.81
CA LEU A 293 -13.49 -10.15 2.36
C LEU A 293 -13.65 -8.67 1.97
N PHE A 294 -12.68 -8.13 1.24
CA PHE A 294 -12.70 -6.74 0.71
C PHE A 294 -12.99 -6.67 -0.81
N GLY A 295 -13.63 -7.68 -1.38
CA GLY A 295 -13.82 -7.80 -2.84
C GLY A 295 -14.53 -6.59 -3.46
N GLY A 296 -13.80 -5.79 -4.23
CA GLY A 296 -14.30 -4.58 -4.89
C GLY A 296 -14.50 -3.39 -3.94
N ALA A 297 -13.89 -3.41 -2.75
CA ALA A 297 -13.90 -2.27 -1.82
C ALA A 297 -13.18 -1.06 -2.43
N LYS A 298 -13.74 0.13 -2.22
CA LYS A 298 -13.18 1.40 -2.71
C LYS A 298 -12.95 2.37 -1.56
N PHE A 299 -11.75 2.94 -1.52
CA PHE A 299 -11.34 3.97 -0.59
C PHE A 299 -10.94 5.22 -1.39
N SER A 300 -11.70 6.31 -1.28
CA SER A 300 -11.33 7.60 -1.89
C SER A 300 -10.31 8.36 -1.04
N GLY A 301 -10.31 8.13 0.27
CA GLY A 301 -9.29 8.61 1.22
C GLY A 301 -8.23 7.55 1.54
N ASN A 302 -7.55 7.75 2.67
CA ASN A 302 -6.59 6.78 3.20
C ASN A 302 -7.30 5.59 3.84
N ALA A 303 -6.69 4.41 3.71
CA ALA A 303 -7.10 3.19 4.36
C ALA A 303 -5.99 2.72 5.30
N VAL A 304 -6.23 2.79 6.60
CA VAL A 304 -5.20 2.57 7.64
C VAL A 304 -5.50 1.27 8.38
N PHE A 305 -4.66 0.27 8.20
CA PHE A 305 -4.67 -1.05 8.84
C PHE A 305 -3.42 -1.26 9.71
N VAL A 306 -2.94 -0.18 10.32
CA VAL A 306 -1.71 -0.20 11.12
C VAL A 306 -1.90 -1.13 12.32
N GLU A 307 -0.96 -2.04 12.54
CA GLU A 307 -0.99 -3.05 13.62
C GLU A 307 -2.22 -4.00 13.56
N ALA A 308 -2.94 -4.04 12.43
CA ALA A 308 -4.06 -4.95 12.25
C ALA A 308 -3.59 -6.42 12.14
N GLN A 309 -4.36 -7.34 12.72
CA GLN A 309 -4.04 -8.77 12.76
C GLN A 309 -5.02 -9.56 11.90
N PHE A 310 -4.49 -10.41 11.01
CA PHE A 310 -5.26 -11.21 10.08
C PHE A 310 -4.95 -12.70 10.28
N ALA A 311 -5.73 -13.36 11.14
CA ALA A 311 -5.49 -14.76 11.50
C ALA A 311 -5.93 -15.75 10.42
N MET A 312 -7.01 -15.45 9.69
CA MET A 312 -7.62 -16.37 8.70
C MET A 312 -7.84 -15.74 7.32
N ALA A 313 -7.13 -14.66 6.99
CA ALA A 313 -7.28 -13.97 5.71
C ALA A 313 -6.57 -14.71 4.56
N SER A 314 -7.32 -15.42 3.73
CA SER A 314 -6.75 -16.08 2.53
C SER A 314 -6.66 -15.16 1.31
N ARG A 315 -7.52 -14.14 1.23
CA ARG A 315 -7.52 -13.13 0.16
C ARG A 315 -7.98 -11.78 0.68
N MET A 316 -7.23 -10.73 0.38
CA MET A 316 -7.63 -9.34 0.59
C MET A 316 -7.68 -8.62 -0.76
N GLY A 317 -8.90 -8.36 -1.23
CA GLY A 317 -9.16 -7.61 -2.45
C GLY A 317 -9.97 -8.36 -3.51
N PRO A 318 -10.17 -7.75 -4.68
CA PRO A 318 -9.49 -6.53 -5.13
C PRO A 318 -9.90 -5.28 -4.37
N VAL A 319 -8.93 -4.45 -3.96
CA VAL A 319 -9.14 -3.15 -3.30
C VAL A 319 -8.66 -2.03 -4.20
N VAL A 320 -9.43 -0.95 -4.30
CA VAL A 320 -9.01 0.31 -4.93
C VAL A 320 -8.89 1.39 -3.86
N CYS A 321 -7.73 2.00 -3.70
CA CYS A 321 -7.49 3.07 -2.74
C CYS A 321 -6.80 4.26 -3.42
N ALA A 322 -7.50 5.38 -3.53
CA ALA A 322 -6.98 6.61 -4.14
C ALA A 322 -5.95 7.31 -3.26
N GLY A 323 -6.12 7.26 -1.93
CA GLY A 323 -5.13 7.68 -0.95
C GLY A 323 -4.04 6.63 -0.72
N ALA A 324 -3.45 6.66 0.47
CA ALA A 324 -2.48 5.64 0.91
C ALA A 324 -3.19 4.46 1.58
N LEU A 325 -2.79 3.25 1.20
CA LEU A 325 -3.12 2.02 1.92
C LEU A 325 -1.96 1.69 2.88
N ASP A 326 -2.18 1.88 4.17
CA ASP A 326 -1.16 1.68 5.20
C ASP A 326 -1.42 0.37 5.96
N LEU A 327 -0.57 -0.63 5.72
CA LEU A 327 -0.55 -1.93 6.38
C LEU A 327 0.59 -2.00 7.41
N SER A 328 1.18 -0.89 7.81
CA SER A 328 2.39 -0.92 8.64
C SER A 328 2.17 -1.63 9.98
N GLY A 329 3.06 -2.56 10.35
CA GLY A 329 2.91 -3.38 11.55
C GLY A 329 1.83 -4.46 11.47
N ALA A 330 1.11 -4.59 10.35
CA ALA A 330 0.08 -5.63 10.21
C ALA A 330 0.70 -7.03 10.19
N VAL A 331 -0.06 -8.02 10.71
CA VAL A 331 0.35 -9.42 10.82
C VAL A 331 -0.58 -10.30 10.00
N PHE A 332 -0.02 -11.13 9.10
CA PHE A 332 -0.74 -12.15 8.35
C PHE A 332 -0.27 -13.53 8.79
N GLU A 333 -1.16 -14.31 9.42
CA GLU A 333 -0.80 -15.60 10.03
C GLU A 333 -0.86 -16.78 9.06
N VAL A 334 -1.71 -16.67 8.03
CA VAL A 334 -1.97 -17.73 7.04
C VAL A 334 -1.59 -17.29 5.63
N PRO A 335 -1.49 -18.23 4.65
CA PRO A 335 -1.19 -17.87 3.28
C PRO A 335 -2.22 -16.88 2.71
N VAL A 336 -1.75 -15.76 2.16
CA VAL A 336 -2.62 -14.66 1.74
C VAL A 336 -2.31 -14.16 0.33
N THR A 337 -3.36 -13.87 -0.44
CA THR A 337 -3.26 -13.11 -1.69
C THR A 337 -3.82 -11.70 -1.50
N LEU A 338 -2.98 -10.67 -1.69
CA LEU A 338 -3.41 -9.28 -1.73
C LEU A 338 -3.57 -8.83 -3.18
N GLU A 339 -4.71 -8.22 -3.50
CA GLU A 339 -5.00 -7.61 -4.81
C GLU A 339 -5.31 -6.12 -4.59
N ILE A 340 -4.34 -5.25 -4.84
CA ILE A 340 -4.41 -3.83 -4.47
C ILE A 340 -4.11 -2.94 -5.69
N ALA A 341 -4.99 -1.99 -5.94
CA ALA A 341 -4.75 -0.85 -6.83
C ALA A 341 -4.73 0.43 -5.98
N SER A 342 -3.56 1.07 -5.86
CA SER A 342 -3.38 2.30 -5.07
C SER A 342 -2.13 3.04 -5.52
N HIS A 343 -1.99 4.33 -5.20
CA HIS A 343 -0.76 5.09 -5.45
C HIS A 343 0.35 4.78 -4.45
N GLU A 344 -0.01 4.52 -3.19
CA GLU A 344 0.94 4.31 -2.10
C GLU A 344 0.47 3.13 -1.24
N VAL A 345 1.35 2.14 -1.07
CA VAL A 345 1.12 1.00 -0.19
C VAL A 345 2.27 0.90 0.80
N ARG A 346 1.99 1.14 2.07
CA ARG A 346 3.00 1.04 3.14
C ARG A 346 2.85 -0.31 3.83
N CYS A 347 3.91 -1.09 3.80
CA CYS A 347 4.02 -2.38 4.47
C CYS A 347 5.20 -2.36 5.46
N VAL A 348 5.43 -1.22 6.11
CA VAL A 348 6.56 -1.00 7.02
C VAL A 348 6.38 -1.83 8.28
N ARG A 349 7.39 -2.62 8.68
CA ARG A 349 7.30 -3.54 9.83
C ARG A 349 6.15 -4.56 9.73
N THR A 350 5.66 -4.86 8.53
CA THR A 350 4.67 -5.93 8.34
C THR A 350 5.27 -7.29 8.66
N ARG A 351 4.47 -8.19 9.22
CA ARG A 351 4.89 -9.55 9.58
C ARG A 351 4.08 -10.57 8.79
N TRP A 352 4.80 -11.43 8.08
CA TRP A 352 4.23 -12.46 7.21
C TRP A 352 4.65 -13.83 7.75
N GLU A 353 3.75 -14.51 8.47
CA GLU A 353 4.03 -15.82 9.08
C GLU A 353 3.96 -16.96 8.06
N SER A 354 3.40 -16.69 6.88
CA SER A 354 3.20 -17.66 5.82
C SER A 354 3.38 -17.03 4.45
N THR A 355 3.21 -17.82 3.39
CA THR A 355 3.45 -17.36 2.02
C THR A 355 2.47 -16.27 1.61
N ALA A 356 2.97 -15.23 0.95
CA ALA A 356 2.13 -14.13 0.50
C ALA A 356 2.33 -13.81 -0.97
N THR A 357 1.23 -13.54 -1.67
CA THR A 357 1.24 -13.03 -3.05
C THR A 357 0.61 -11.65 -3.06
N VAL A 358 1.43 -10.61 -3.26
CA VAL A 358 1.03 -9.22 -3.28
C VAL A 358 1.00 -8.74 -4.73
N ARG A 359 -0.20 -8.65 -5.30
CA ARG A 359 -0.44 -8.17 -6.67
C ARG A 359 -0.85 -6.72 -6.62
N LEU A 360 -0.08 -5.88 -7.30
CA LEU A 360 -0.14 -4.43 -7.18
C LEU A 360 -0.40 -3.78 -8.53
N ARG A 361 -1.16 -2.68 -8.51
CA ARG A 361 -1.34 -1.79 -9.65
C ARG A 361 -1.19 -0.34 -9.19
N TYR A 362 -0.54 0.49 -10.00
CA TYR A 362 -0.26 1.93 -9.76
C TYR A 362 0.62 2.25 -8.54
N ALA A 363 1.03 1.25 -7.78
CA ALA A 363 1.51 1.43 -6.41
C ALA A 363 3.00 1.70 -6.33
N THR A 364 3.36 2.64 -5.45
CA THR A 364 4.67 2.72 -4.84
C THR A 364 4.61 2.01 -3.49
N VAL A 365 5.46 1.00 -3.30
CA VAL A 365 5.39 0.11 -2.14
C VAL A 365 6.63 0.21 -1.28
N ASP A 366 6.42 0.36 0.03
CA ASP A 366 7.46 0.40 1.03
C ASP A 366 7.38 -0.85 1.92
N LEU A 367 8.43 -1.68 1.90
CA LEU A 367 8.54 -2.89 2.71
C LEU A 367 9.55 -2.72 3.86
N SER A 368 9.95 -1.50 4.20
CA SER A 368 10.99 -1.26 5.20
C SER A 368 10.72 -2.02 6.50
N HIS A 369 11.69 -2.80 6.95
CA HIS A 369 11.67 -3.62 8.16
C HIS A 369 10.57 -4.69 8.21
N ALA A 370 9.99 -5.07 7.06
CA ALA A 370 9.09 -6.20 6.98
C ALA A 370 9.81 -7.52 7.31
N VAL A 371 9.11 -8.42 8.00
CA VAL A 371 9.61 -9.72 8.44
C VAL A 371 8.90 -10.83 7.68
N PHE A 372 9.68 -11.68 7.01
CA PHE A 372 9.18 -12.80 6.21
C PHE A 372 9.57 -14.12 6.85
N ALA A 373 8.60 -14.88 7.38
CA ALA A 373 8.83 -16.26 7.82
C ALA A 373 8.76 -17.27 6.66
N ALA A 374 8.20 -16.87 5.52
CA ALA A 374 8.03 -17.67 4.33
C ALA A 374 8.09 -16.78 3.06
N PRO A 375 8.19 -17.36 1.85
CA PRO A 375 8.27 -16.59 0.61
C PRO A 375 7.14 -15.58 0.39
N VAL A 376 7.52 -14.34 0.10
CA VAL A 376 6.61 -13.23 -0.26
C VAL A 376 6.91 -12.78 -1.69
N ALA A 377 5.93 -12.91 -2.56
CA ALA A 377 6.01 -12.48 -3.95
C ALA A 377 5.27 -11.16 -4.16
N VAL A 378 5.98 -10.15 -4.66
CA VAL A 378 5.43 -8.83 -5.00
C VAL A 378 5.46 -8.66 -6.51
N THR A 379 4.29 -8.51 -7.11
CA THR A 379 4.12 -8.52 -8.56
C THR A 379 3.36 -7.29 -9.04
N SER A 380 3.91 -6.63 -10.07
CA SER A 380 3.17 -5.62 -10.84
C SER A 380 2.15 -6.30 -11.76
N HIS A 381 0.86 -6.12 -11.51
CA HIS A 381 -0.19 -6.82 -12.24
C HIS A 381 -0.65 -6.06 -13.51
N PRO A 382 -0.63 -6.66 -14.72
CA PRO A 382 -0.81 -5.91 -15.97
C PRO A 382 -2.26 -5.50 -16.29
N ALA A 383 -3.25 -6.31 -15.91
CA ALA A 383 -4.67 -6.07 -16.22
C ALA A 383 -5.45 -5.59 -14.98
N PRO A 384 -6.54 -4.83 -15.16
CA PRO A 384 -7.44 -4.48 -14.05
C PRO A 384 -7.93 -5.73 -13.31
N PHE A 385 -8.03 -5.64 -12.00
CA PHE A 385 -8.55 -6.75 -11.21
C PHE A 385 -10.05 -6.96 -11.49
N THR A 386 -10.53 -8.19 -11.31
CA THR A 386 -11.95 -8.54 -11.49
C THR A 386 -12.58 -8.91 -10.15
N ALA A 387 -13.83 -8.48 -9.94
CA ALA A 387 -14.62 -8.84 -8.77
C ALA A 387 -15.90 -9.58 -9.21
N GLY A 388 -16.33 -10.58 -8.44
CA GLY A 388 -17.55 -11.35 -8.73
C GLY A 388 -17.45 -12.10 -10.08
N PRO A 389 -18.52 -12.17 -10.89
CA PRO A 389 -18.56 -12.92 -12.15
C PRO A 389 -17.77 -12.24 -13.28
N GLY A 390 -16.48 -11.95 -13.06
CA GLY A 390 -15.54 -11.44 -14.06
C GLY A 390 -15.66 -9.95 -14.40
N ARG A 391 -16.40 -9.15 -13.62
CA ARG A 391 -16.54 -7.72 -13.88
C ARG A 391 -15.28 -6.97 -13.42
N PRO A 392 -14.63 -6.16 -14.27
CA PRO A 392 -13.46 -5.39 -13.85
C PRO A 392 -13.85 -4.41 -12.75
N VAL A 393 -12.99 -4.27 -11.75
CA VAL A 393 -13.13 -3.25 -10.72
C VAL A 393 -12.80 -1.91 -11.35
N ASP A 394 -13.60 -0.90 -11.02
CA ASP A 394 -13.41 0.45 -11.51
C ASP A 394 -12.26 1.13 -10.76
N GLU A 395 -11.14 1.28 -11.48
CA GLU A 395 -9.87 1.89 -11.05
C GLU A 395 -9.75 3.35 -11.53
N SER A 396 -10.82 3.98 -12.05
CA SER A 396 -10.78 5.31 -12.69
C SER A 396 -10.31 6.46 -11.79
N VAL A 397 -10.35 6.27 -10.47
CA VAL A 397 -9.83 7.23 -9.49
C VAL A 397 -8.29 7.31 -9.48
N LEU A 398 -7.62 6.29 -10.04
CA LEU A 398 -6.16 6.21 -10.11
C LEU A 398 -5.67 6.68 -11.48
N SER A 399 -4.62 7.50 -11.49
CA SER A 399 -4.04 8.06 -12.71
C SER A 399 -2.55 7.72 -12.89
N GLY A 400 -2.04 7.79 -14.11
CA GLY A 400 -0.62 7.51 -14.38
C GLY A 400 -0.31 6.03 -14.65
N PRO A 401 0.97 5.62 -14.57
CA PRO A 401 1.40 4.29 -15.00
C PRO A 401 0.88 3.22 -14.04
N ALA A 402 0.23 2.20 -14.58
CA ALA A 402 -0.36 1.10 -13.81
C ALA A 402 0.65 0.13 -13.17
N GLY A 403 1.95 0.31 -13.40
CA GLY A 403 3.00 -0.56 -12.87
C GLY A 403 3.30 -0.32 -11.39
N ALA A 404 3.86 -1.33 -10.72
CA ALA A 404 4.31 -1.22 -9.34
C ALA A 404 5.78 -0.75 -9.25
N ARG A 405 6.06 0.15 -8.32
CA ARG A 405 7.39 0.67 -7.95
C ARG A 405 7.71 0.25 -6.52
N MET A 406 8.96 -0.15 -6.27
CA MET A 406 9.46 -0.37 -4.92
C MET A 406 10.15 0.90 -4.42
N ALA A 407 9.76 1.38 -3.25
CA ALA A 407 10.38 2.51 -2.57
C ALA A 407 11.53 2.08 -1.66
N SER A 408 11.34 1.01 -0.88
CA SER A 408 12.36 0.54 0.06
C SER A 408 12.14 -0.91 0.46
N VAL A 409 13.24 -1.62 0.65
CA VAL A 409 13.35 -2.94 1.29
C VAL A 409 14.37 -2.91 2.43
N GLN A 410 14.66 -1.73 2.98
CA GLN A 410 15.59 -1.56 4.10
C GLN A 410 15.22 -2.46 5.28
N GLY A 411 16.19 -3.17 5.87
CA GLY A 411 15.97 -4.01 7.05
C GLY A 411 15.19 -5.31 6.79
N VAL A 412 14.88 -5.62 5.54
CA VAL A 412 14.20 -6.86 5.14
C VAL A 412 15.21 -7.98 4.93
N ASP A 413 14.87 -9.21 5.32
CA ASP A 413 15.58 -10.41 4.84
C ASP A 413 15.09 -10.77 3.44
N ALA A 414 15.91 -10.48 2.44
CA ALA A 414 15.55 -10.64 1.04
C ALA A 414 15.60 -12.10 0.55
N ALA A 415 16.04 -13.06 1.37
CA ALA A 415 16.08 -14.48 0.99
C ALA A 415 14.69 -15.05 0.64
N HIS A 416 13.64 -14.50 1.24
CA HIS A 416 12.25 -14.89 0.99
C HIS A 416 11.51 -13.92 0.07
N LEU A 417 12.19 -12.92 -0.52
CA LEU A 417 11.56 -11.90 -1.33
C LEU A 417 11.67 -12.22 -2.83
N VAL A 418 10.52 -12.25 -3.50
CA VAL A 418 10.42 -12.38 -4.96
C VAL A 418 9.78 -11.11 -5.52
N LEU A 419 10.46 -10.44 -6.46
CA LEU A 419 9.96 -9.24 -7.12
C LEU A 419 9.77 -9.52 -8.62
N THR A 420 8.55 -9.34 -9.11
CA THR A 420 8.19 -9.66 -10.51
C THR A 420 7.63 -8.44 -11.23
N ASP A 421 8.22 -8.09 -12.37
CA ASP A 421 7.80 -6.95 -13.21
C ASP A 421 7.74 -5.59 -12.47
N THR A 422 8.55 -5.43 -11.42
CA THR A 422 8.58 -4.22 -10.59
C THR A 422 9.64 -3.21 -11.03
N ASN A 423 9.37 -1.92 -10.78
CA ASN A 423 10.34 -0.86 -10.98
C ASN A 423 11.08 -0.55 -9.67
N LEU A 424 12.40 -0.76 -9.70
CA LEU A 424 13.34 -0.61 -8.59
C LEU A 424 14.21 0.65 -8.72
N SER A 425 13.84 1.58 -9.61
CA SER A 425 14.67 2.77 -9.91
C SER A 425 14.93 3.67 -8.71
N ASP A 426 14.00 3.72 -7.77
CA ASP A 426 14.05 4.55 -6.56
C ASP A 426 14.06 3.68 -5.29
N CYS A 427 14.31 2.37 -5.44
CA CYS A 427 14.28 1.41 -4.35
C CYS A 427 15.54 1.50 -3.48
N LEU A 428 15.34 1.72 -2.18
CA LEU A 428 16.40 1.63 -1.17
C LEU A 428 16.63 0.17 -0.75
N PHE A 429 17.86 -0.30 -0.91
CA PHE A 429 18.37 -1.60 -0.50
C PHE A 429 19.29 -1.53 0.72
N SER A 430 19.79 -0.34 1.08
CA SER A 430 20.66 -0.13 2.24
C SER A 430 20.05 -0.75 3.51
N GLY A 431 20.81 -1.61 4.18
CA GLY A 431 20.39 -2.29 5.41
C GLY A 431 19.51 -3.52 5.21
N ALA A 432 19.20 -3.94 3.98
CA ALA A 432 18.59 -5.23 3.72
C ALA A 432 19.61 -6.38 3.90
N PHE A 433 19.13 -7.55 4.32
CA PHE A 433 19.92 -8.76 4.53
C PHE A 433 19.71 -9.76 3.39
N HIS A 434 20.69 -10.61 3.13
CA HIS A 434 20.65 -11.65 2.09
C HIS A 434 20.18 -11.14 0.72
N LEU A 435 20.58 -9.93 0.30
CA LEU A 435 20.25 -9.41 -1.04
C LEU A 435 20.82 -10.28 -2.16
N ASP A 436 21.78 -11.15 -1.87
CA ASP A 436 22.27 -12.15 -2.81
C ASP A 436 21.28 -13.29 -3.10
N GLN A 437 20.24 -13.44 -2.28
CA GLN A 437 19.21 -14.47 -2.43
C GLN A 437 17.87 -13.91 -2.95
N VAL A 438 17.76 -12.60 -3.17
CA VAL A 438 16.56 -11.97 -3.73
C VAL A 438 16.28 -12.50 -5.13
N ARG A 439 15.01 -12.82 -5.41
CA ARG A 439 14.60 -13.27 -6.75
C ARG A 439 13.98 -12.13 -7.52
N LEU A 440 14.61 -11.78 -8.65
CA LEU A 440 14.12 -10.74 -9.55
C LEU A 440 13.66 -11.41 -10.85
N GLU A 441 12.36 -11.43 -11.09
CA GLU A 441 11.73 -12.12 -12.22
C GLU A 441 11.04 -11.13 -13.17
N GLY A 442 10.90 -11.51 -14.44
CA GLY A 442 10.28 -10.68 -15.46
C GLY A 442 11.06 -9.39 -15.76
N ARG A 443 10.35 -8.30 -16.03
CA ARG A 443 10.93 -7.00 -16.40
C ARG A 443 11.15 -6.13 -15.17
N THR A 444 12.22 -6.38 -14.43
CA THR A 444 12.68 -5.50 -13.35
C THR A 444 13.53 -4.34 -13.88
N VAL A 445 13.16 -3.11 -13.53
CA VAL A 445 13.81 -1.87 -14.04
C VAL A 445 14.58 -1.18 -12.93
N PHE A 446 15.84 -0.85 -13.19
CA PHE A 446 16.67 0.00 -12.32
C PHE A 446 16.87 1.37 -12.97
N ALA A 447 17.25 2.37 -12.17
CA ALA A 447 17.58 3.69 -12.70
C ALA A 447 18.82 3.57 -13.62
N PRO A 448 18.86 4.31 -14.74
CA PRO A 448 20.07 4.40 -15.54
C PRO A 448 21.01 5.47 -14.99
N ALA A 449 22.32 5.30 -15.20
CA ALA A 449 23.27 6.39 -15.03
C ALA A 449 22.91 7.57 -15.96
N PRO A 450 23.16 8.83 -15.56
CA PRO A 450 22.79 10.02 -16.33
C PRO A 450 23.29 9.99 -17.77
N THR A 451 22.45 10.45 -18.69
CA THR A 451 22.79 10.49 -20.12
C THR A 451 23.31 11.85 -20.56
N GLY A 452 24.14 11.85 -21.61
CA GLY A 452 24.60 13.08 -22.26
C GLY A 452 26.08 13.39 -22.02
N TRP A 453 26.45 14.60 -22.43
CA TRP A 453 27.79 15.15 -22.25
C TRP A 453 27.73 16.13 -21.08
N HIS A 454 28.36 15.76 -19.96
CA HIS A 454 28.38 16.61 -18.77
C HIS A 454 29.72 17.34 -18.68
N ARG A 455 29.67 18.61 -18.33
CA ARG A 455 30.86 19.44 -18.15
C ARG A 455 31.13 19.61 -16.66
N ARG A 456 32.25 19.07 -16.16
CA ARG A 456 32.74 19.31 -14.79
C ARG A 456 34.01 20.16 -14.89
N GLY A 457 33.84 21.47 -14.86
CA GLY A 457 34.92 22.44 -15.14
C GLY A 457 35.37 22.40 -16.61
N ILE A 458 36.65 22.08 -16.85
CA ILE A 458 37.24 21.98 -18.20
C ILE A 458 37.03 20.57 -18.80
N ARG A 459 36.67 19.57 -17.99
CA ARG A 459 36.53 18.17 -18.44
C ARG A 459 35.12 17.88 -18.93
N ILE A 460 35.04 17.37 -20.15
CA ILE A 460 33.83 16.78 -20.73
C ILE A 460 33.79 15.31 -20.33
N ILE A 461 32.74 14.90 -19.60
CA ILE A 461 32.55 13.54 -19.10
C ILE A 461 31.29 12.98 -19.74
N ARG A 462 31.43 11.79 -20.36
CA ARG A 462 30.31 11.00 -20.85
C ARG A 462 30.18 9.76 -19.97
N TRP A 463 29.07 9.63 -19.26
CA TRP A 463 28.83 8.47 -18.40
C TRP A 463 28.55 7.21 -19.21
N THR A 464 28.91 6.09 -18.62
CA THR A 464 28.54 4.76 -19.12
C THR A 464 27.06 4.56 -18.90
N ARG A 465 26.29 4.29 -19.96
CA ARG A 465 24.93 3.76 -19.79
C ARG A 465 25.02 2.39 -19.12
N ARG A 466 24.47 2.29 -17.92
CA ARG A 466 24.35 1.07 -17.11
C ARG A 466 23.18 1.22 -16.14
N ARG A 467 22.74 0.10 -15.56
CA ARG A 467 21.85 0.08 -14.39
C ARG A 467 22.59 0.58 -13.14
N THR A 468 21.93 1.41 -12.35
CA THR A 468 22.46 1.99 -11.11
C THR A 468 21.46 1.87 -9.97
N LEU A 469 22.00 1.71 -8.75
CA LEU A 469 21.24 1.68 -7.51
C LEU A 469 20.83 3.09 -7.07
N ALA A 470 19.69 3.21 -6.36
CA ALA A 470 19.22 4.50 -5.85
C ALA A 470 20.25 5.15 -4.91
N GLU A 471 20.96 4.35 -4.10
CA GLU A 471 22.02 4.81 -3.20
C GLU A 471 23.17 5.47 -3.96
N GLU A 472 23.56 4.94 -5.13
CA GLU A 472 24.58 5.58 -5.96
C GLU A 472 24.09 6.95 -6.46
N HIS A 473 22.81 7.06 -6.84
CA HIS A 473 22.24 8.35 -7.21
C HIS A 473 22.30 9.34 -6.06
N HIS A 474 21.90 8.91 -4.85
CA HIS A 474 21.88 9.76 -3.66
C HIS A 474 23.29 10.23 -3.29
N TRP A 475 24.26 9.32 -3.24
CA TRP A 475 25.67 9.64 -2.97
C TRP A 475 26.26 10.61 -4.01
N ARG A 476 25.97 10.40 -5.30
CA ARG A 476 26.50 11.28 -6.35
C ARG A 476 25.84 12.64 -6.40
N ALA A 477 24.53 12.73 -6.19
CA ALA A 477 23.85 14.02 -6.10
C ALA A 477 24.48 14.88 -5.01
N GLN A 478 24.77 14.28 -3.85
CA GLN A 478 25.39 14.93 -2.71
C GLN A 478 26.85 15.33 -2.95
N THR A 479 27.69 14.43 -3.47
CA THR A 479 29.10 14.73 -3.77
C THR A 479 29.29 15.76 -4.89
N THR A 480 28.27 15.96 -5.73
CA THR A 480 28.28 16.96 -6.79
C THR A 480 27.57 18.26 -6.39
N ALA A 481 27.11 18.38 -5.14
CA ALA A 481 26.34 19.50 -4.59
C ALA A 481 25.17 19.94 -5.52
N GLN A 482 24.45 18.96 -6.08
CA GLN A 482 23.33 19.27 -6.96
C GLN A 482 22.21 19.93 -6.16
N PRO A 483 21.58 21.01 -6.69
CA PRO A 483 20.43 21.62 -6.02
C PRO A 483 19.31 20.58 -5.90
N SER A 484 18.68 20.52 -4.73
CA SER A 484 17.52 19.65 -4.51
C SER A 484 16.42 20.00 -5.53
N PRO A 485 15.84 19.02 -6.25
CA PRO A 485 14.69 19.29 -7.09
C PRO A 485 13.49 19.72 -6.23
N PRO A 486 12.60 20.60 -6.74
CA PRO A 486 11.38 20.94 -6.04
C PRO A 486 10.50 19.69 -5.80
N PRO A 487 9.68 19.67 -4.73
CA PRO A 487 8.81 18.55 -4.40
C PRO A 487 7.94 18.12 -5.60
N GLY A 488 7.84 16.82 -5.86
CA GLY A 488 7.00 16.27 -6.93
C GLY A 488 7.63 16.22 -8.33
N HIS A 489 8.86 16.71 -8.52
CA HIS A 489 9.57 16.58 -9.80
C HIS A 489 10.52 15.39 -9.79
N THR A 490 10.23 14.38 -10.62
CA THR A 490 11.22 13.35 -10.95
C THR A 490 12.36 14.01 -11.70
N GLY A 491 13.57 13.99 -11.14
CA GLY A 491 14.74 14.65 -11.71
C GLY A 491 14.94 14.34 -13.21
N THR A 492 15.47 15.32 -13.94
CA THR A 492 15.78 15.15 -15.38
C THR A 492 16.71 13.95 -15.60
N PRO A 493 16.57 13.19 -16.70
CA PRO A 493 17.42 12.02 -17.00
C PRO A 493 18.92 12.33 -17.14
N ASP A 494 19.28 13.62 -17.18
CA ASP A 494 20.66 14.10 -17.31
C ASP A 494 21.35 14.37 -15.95
N HIS A 495 20.67 14.13 -14.81
CA HIS A 495 21.25 14.38 -13.48
C HIS A 495 21.13 13.15 -12.56
N TRP A 496 21.98 13.13 -11.52
CA TRP A 496 21.85 12.14 -10.46
C TRP A 496 20.63 12.49 -9.61
N ARG A 497 19.95 11.49 -9.06
CA ARG A 497 18.71 11.71 -8.30
C ARG A 497 19.07 12.01 -6.85
N ALA A 498 18.54 13.09 -6.29
CA ALA A 498 18.75 13.41 -4.89
C ALA A 498 17.91 12.49 -4.00
N GLY A 499 18.48 12.02 -2.89
CA GLY A 499 17.78 11.20 -1.92
C GLY A 499 16.97 12.01 -0.90
N PRO A 500 16.12 11.35 -0.11
CA PRO A 500 15.25 12.00 0.88
C PRO A 500 16.04 12.77 1.95
N HIS A 501 17.26 12.32 2.26
CA HIS A 501 18.13 12.94 3.26
C HIS A 501 19.07 14.02 2.69
N HIS A 502 18.95 14.39 1.41
CA HIS A 502 19.78 15.44 0.82
C HIS A 502 19.49 16.81 1.48
N PRO A 503 20.51 17.59 1.91
CA PRO A 503 21.94 17.42 1.65
C PRO A 503 22.75 16.75 2.78
N ASN A 504 22.14 16.11 3.78
CA ASN A 504 22.83 15.56 4.96
C ASN A 504 23.75 14.35 4.63
N PRO A 505 25.09 14.51 4.68
CA PRO A 505 26.03 13.45 4.31
C PRO A 505 26.10 12.32 5.33
N ALA A 506 25.74 12.57 6.59
CA ALA A 506 25.80 11.55 7.63
C ALA A 506 24.75 10.42 7.47
N GLN A 507 23.73 10.63 6.65
CA GLN A 507 22.63 9.68 6.41
C GLN A 507 22.64 9.10 4.99
N THR A 508 23.66 9.41 4.18
CA THR A 508 23.81 8.88 2.84
C THR A 508 24.89 7.78 2.86
N PRO A 509 24.64 6.59 2.29
CA PRO A 509 25.60 5.49 2.32
C PRO A 509 26.97 5.89 1.74
N ASP A 510 28.06 5.42 2.37
CA ASP A 510 29.41 5.63 1.85
C ASP A 510 29.62 4.69 0.63
N PRO A 511 30.48 5.03 -0.37
CA PRO A 511 30.87 4.14 -1.44
C PRO A 511 31.17 2.69 -1.05
N ASP A 512 31.75 2.38 0.12
CA ASP A 512 31.96 0.99 0.53
C ASP A 512 30.63 0.25 0.77
N ASP A 513 29.66 0.89 1.42
CA ASP A 513 28.31 0.35 1.62
C ASP A 513 27.62 0.08 0.28
N VAL A 514 27.69 1.05 -0.65
CA VAL A 514 27.11 0.90 -1.98
C VAL A 514 27.83 -0.19 -2.79
N ALA A 515 29.14 -0.35 -2.61
CA ALA A 515 29.90 -1.44 -3.24
C ALA A 515 29.45 -2.82 -2.72
N ALA A 516 29.18 -2.93 -1.41
CA ALA A 516 28.65 -4.16 -0.82
C ALA A 516 27.26 -4.51 -1.39
N LEU A 517 26.37 -3.52 -1.56
CA LEU A 517 25.06 -3.71 -2.19
C LEU A 517 25.18 -4.19 -3.64
N TYR A 518 26.06 -3.55 -4.43
CA TYR A 518 26.36 -3.99 -5.80
C TYR A 518 26.85 -5.43 -5.87
N ARG A 519 27.71 -5.84 -4.92
CA ARG A 519 28.25 -7.21 -4.86
C ARG A 519 27.17 -8.25 -4.56
N GLN A 520 26.29 -7.99 -3.59
CA GLN A 520 25.22 -8.90 -3.23
C GLN A 520 24.22 -9.04 -4.39
N LEU A 521 23.75 -7.92 -4.95
CA LEU A 521 22.83 -7.95 -6.09
C LEU A 521 23.47 -8.59 -7.34
N ARG A 522 24.76 -8.36 -7.61
CA ARG A 522 25.46 -9.07 -8.69
C ARG A 522 25.33 -10.58 -8.53
N LYS A 523 25.58 -11.10 -7.32
CA LYS A 523 25.48 -12.54 -7.04
C LYS A 523 24.06 -13.06 -7.29
N ALA A 524 23.03 -12.33 -6.87
CA ALA A 524 21.64 -12.68 -7.18
C ALA A 524 21.37 -12.77 -8.70
N PHE A 525 21.91 -11.85 -9.49
CA PHE A 525 21.79 -11.88 -10.95
C PHE A 525 22.58 -13.04 -11.59
N GLU A 526 23.76 -13.37 -11.06
CA GLU A 526 24.58 -14.51 -11.50
C GLU A 526 23.86 -15.84 -11.21
N ASP A 527 23.31 -15.99 -10.01
CA ASP A 527 22.52 -17.16 -9.60
C ASP A 527 21.23 -17.29 -10.45
N GLY A 528 20.63 -16.16 -10.83
CA GLY A 528 19.52 -16.07 -11.78
C GLY A 528 19.90 -16.27 -13.26
N LYS A 529 21.17 -16.59 -13.57
CA LYS A 529 21.74 -16.75 -14.93
C LYS A 529 21.57 -15.51 -15.83
N ASN A 530 21.44 -14.32 -15.25
CA ASN A 530 21.35 -13.06 -15.95
C ASN A 530 22.73 -12.37 -16.01
N GLU A 531 23.62 -12.94 -16.83
CA GLU A 531 24.98 -12.43 -17.02
C GLU A 531 25.06 -10.97 -17.54
N PRO A 532 24.16 -10.51 -18.45
CA PRO A 532 24.12 -9.10 -18.86
C PRO A 532 23.85 -8.14 -17.72
N GLY A 533 22.88 -8.46 -16.86
CA GLY A 533 22.56 -7.66 -15.69
C GLY A 533 23.73 -7.62 -14.71
N ALA A 534 24.29 -8.79 -14.37
CA ALA A 534 25.42 -8.92 -13.45
C ALA A 534 26.63 -8.05 -13.84
N ALA A 535 26.91 -7.90 -15.15
CA ALA A 535 28.02 -7.07 -15.63
C ALA A 535 27.86 -5.58 -15.29
N ASP A 536 26.63 -5.04 -15.31
CA ASP A 536 26.38 -3.66 -14.91
C ASP A 536 26.63 -3.45 -13.41
N PHE A 537 26.21 -4.41 -12.58
CA PHE A 537 26.46 -4.38 -11.13
C PHE A 537 27.95 -4.56 -10.80
N TYR A 538 28.69 -5.40 -11.53
CA TYR A 538 30.14 -5.50 -11.42
C TYR A 538 30.84 -4.16 -11.73
N TYR A 539 30.42 -3.48 -12.79
CA TYR A 539 30.96 -2.17 -13.12
C TYR A 539 30.68 -1.16 -11.99
N GLY A 540 29.47 -1.18 -11.43
CA GLY A 540 29.07 -0.36 -10.28
C GLY A 540 29.95 -0.58 -9.06
N GLU A 541 30.15 -1.85 -8.67
CA GLU A 541 31.03 -2.23 -7.54
C GLU A 541 32.45 -1.67 -7.72
N CYS A 542 33.08 -1.90 -8.88
CA CYS A 542 34.43 -1.41 -9.15
C CYS A 542 34.50 0.12 -9.14
N GLU A 543 33.44 0.81 -9.54
CA GLU A 543 33.41 2.26 -9.49
C GLU A 543 33.31 2.81 -8.07
N MET A 544 32.49 2.19 -7.22
CA MET A 544 32.36 2.57 -5.82
C MET A 544 33.68 2.33 -5.06
N ARG A 545 34.32 1.16 -5.22
CA ARG A 545 35.65 0.86 -4.63
C ARG A 545 36.76 1.82 -5.08
N ARG A 546 36.67 2.37 -6.30
CA ARG A 546 37.64 3.37 -6.77
C ARG A 546 37.50 4.69 -6.02
N HIS A 547 36.26 5.06 -5.69
CA HIS A 547 35.90 6.32 -5.02
C HIS A 547 35.88 6.22 -3.50
N ASP A 548 35.84 5.01 -2.95
CA ASP A 548 36.01 4.73 -1.53
C ASP A 548 37.38 5.26 -1.05
N LEU A 549 37.36 6.14 -0.05
CA LEU A 549 38.54 6.73 0.57
C LEU A 549 38.86 6.10 1.95
N THR A 550 37.93 5.33 2.50
CA THR A 550 37.92 4.89 3.89
C THR A 550 38.29 3.41 4.00
N GLY A 551 37.71 2.54 3.17
CA GLY A 551 37.90 1.09 3.23
C GLY A 551 38.97 0.54 2.26
N THR A 552 39.02 1.06 1.04
CA THR A 552 39.83 0.48 -0.04
C THR A 552 41.29 1.00 -0.04
N PRO A 553 42.31 0.12 -0.01
CA PRO A 553 43.73 0.52 -0.03
C PRO A 553 44.09 1.37 -1.25
N THR A 554 45.01 2.34 -1.06
CA THR A 554 45.44 3.24 -2.14
C THR A 554 46.08 2.50 -3.33
N SER A 555 46.78 1.39 -3.10
CA SER A 555 47.34 0.53 -4.17
C SER A 555 46.25 -0.10 -5.02
N GLU A 556 45.21 -0.64 -4.38
CA GLU A 556 44.07 -1.23 -5.05
C GLU A 556 43.30 -0.19 -5.86
N ARG A 557 43.10 1.01 -5.31
CA ARG A 557 42.45 2.11 -6.03
C ARG A 557 43.23 2.56 -7.26
N ARG A 558 44.57 2.59 -7.18
CA ARG A 558 45.44 2.87 -8.35
C ARG A 558 45.31 1.77 -9.40
N LEU A 559 45.23 0.51 -8.98
CA LEU A 559 45.01 -0.63 -9.89
C LEU A 559 43.63 -0.55 -10.55
N LEU A 560 42.56 -0.29 -9.79
CA LEU A 560 41.21 -0.08 -10.31
C LEU A 560 41.16 1.11 -11.27
N TRP A 561 41.89 2.19 -10.98
CA TRP A 561 41.99 3.33 -11.88
C TRP A 561 42.65 2.96 -13.22
N GLY A 562 43.76 2.20 -13.19
CA GLY A 562 44.42 1.69 -14.39
C GLY A 562 43.53 0.72 -15.18
N TYR A 563 42.87 -0.20 -14.48
CA TYR A 563 41.95 -1.17 -15.09
C TYR A 563 40.73 -0.49 -15.71
N TRP A 564 40.18 0.55 -15.05
CA TRP A 564 39.17 1.42 -15.65
C TRP A 564 39.70 2.13 -16.88
N LEU A 565 40.90 2.72 -16.81
CA LEU A 565 41.48 3.53 -17.88
C LEU A 565 41.67 2.73 -19.16
N LEU A 566 42.25 1.53 -19.03
CA LEU A 566 42.67 0.67 -20.13
C LEU A 566 41.51 -0.11 -20.76
N SER A 567 40.61 -0.69 -19.96
CA SER A 567 39.58 -1.62 -20.47
C SER A 567 38.17 -1.34 -19.97
N GLY A 568 37.98 -0.32 -19.12
CA GLY A 568 36.69 -0.05 -18.49
C GLY A 568 36.24 -1.21 -17.61
N TYR A 569 37.16 -1.71 -16.77
CA TYR A 569 36.98 -2.91 -15.94
C TYR A 569 36.75 -4.20 -16.75
N GLY A 570 37.41 -4.33 -17.90
CA GLY A 570 37.31 -5.53 -18.74
C GLY A 570 35.96 -5.69 -19.45
N LEU A 571 35.09 -4.68 -19.42
CA LEU A 571 33.76 -4.72 -20.05
C LEU A 571 33.68 -3.95 -21.37
N ARG A 572 34.73 -3.19 -21.73
CA ARG A 572 34.73 -2.32 -22.92
C ARG A 572 35.91 -2.58 -23.84
N ALA A 573 35.70 -3.46 -24.82
CA ALA A 573 36.69 -3.81 -25.83
C ALA A 573 37.20 -2.59 -26.62
N SER A 574 36.32 -1.61 -26.92
CA SER A 574 36.72 -0.41 -27.67
C SER A 574 37.82 0.40 -26.99
N ARG A 575 37.82 0.51 -25.66
CA ARG A 575 38.88 1.22 -24.92
C ARG A 575 40.20 0.46 -25.02
N ALA A 576 40.16 -0.86 -24.84
CA ALA A 576 41.34 -1.71 -24.93
C ALA A 576 41.94 -1.69 -26.35
N PHE A 577 41.11 -1.74 -27.40
CA PHE A 577 41.59 -1.60 -28.78
C PHE A 577 42.19 -0.23 -29.09
N VAL A 578 41.60 0.86 -28.58
CA VAL A 578 42.18 2.21 -28.74
C VAL A 578 43.54 2.30 -28.06
N TRP A 579 43.67 1.77 -26.83
CA TRP A 579 44.95 1.73 -26.14
C TRP A 579 45.97 0.82 -26.83
N LEU A 580 45.53 -0.30 -27.39
CA LEU A 580 46.38 -1.19 -28.17
C LEU A 580 46.91 -0.46 -29.42
N LEU A 581 46.04 0.20 -30.18
CA LEU A 581 46.45 0.98 -31.35
C LEU A 581 47.40 2.13 -30.99
N ALA A 582 47.13 2.83 -29.89
CA ALA A 582 48.00 3.89 -29.38
C ALA A 582 49.37 3.35 -28.95
N ALA A 583 49.40 2.23 -28.22
CA ALA A 583 50.64 1.56 -27.81
C ALA A 583 51.44 1.08 -29.02
N MET A 584 50.80 0.40 -29.98
CA MET A 584 51.45 -0.04 -31.22
C MET A 584 52.01 1.15 -32.02
N SER A 585 51.25 2.24 -32.13
CA SER A 585 51.71 3.45 -32.82
C SER A 585 52.93 4.06 -32.12
N LEU A 586 52.92 4.10 -30.79
CA LEU A 586 54.04 4.58 -29.99
C LEU A 586 55.28 3.68 -30.13
N THR A 587 55.10 2.36 -30.09
CA THR A 587 56.16 1.37 -30.36
C THR A 587 56.77 1.59 -31.75
N ILE A 588 55.93 1.78 -32.77
CA ILE A 588 56.39 2.06 -34.15
C ILE A 588 57.20 3.35 -34.20
N LEU A 589 56.73 4.43 -33.56
CA LEU A 589 57.45 5.72 -33.50
C LEU A 589 58.82 5.58 -32.81
N PHE A 590 58.89 4.89 -31.67
CA PHE A 590 60.15 4.66 -30.97
C PHE A 590 61.10 3.74 -31.75
N LEU A 591 60.59 2.68 -32.39
CA LEU A 591 61.40 1.81 -33.24
C LEU A 591 61.97 2.57 -34.44
N MET A 592 61.19 3.44 -35.08
CA MET A 592 61.70 4.28 -36.17
C MET A 592 62.80 5.25 -35.70
N GLY A 593 62.58 5.90 -34.54
CA GLY A 593 63.48 6.93 -34.01
C GLY A 593 64.79 6.40 -33.44
N VAL A 594 64.76 5.28 -32.70
CA VAL A 594 65.92 4.75 -31.96
C VAL A 594 66.09 3.23 -32.00
N GLY A 595 65.07 2.47 -32.44
CA GLY A 595 65.09 1.00 -32.31
C GLY A 595 65.63 0.22 -33.51
N LEU A 596 65.47 0.73 -34.73
CA LEU A 596 65.98 0.09 -35.95
C LEU A 596 67.38 0.60 -36.30
N PRO A 597 68.35 -0.25 -36.66
CA PRO A 597 69.67 0.19 -37.11
C PRO A 597 69.56 0.94 -38.44
N THR A 598 70.55 1.77 -38.77
CA THR A 598 70.52 2.55 -40.03
C THR A 598 70.78 1.71 -41.27
N HIS A 599 71.55 0.63 -41.13
CA HIS A 599 71.74 -0.42 -42.13
C HIS A 599 71.65 -1.76 -41.41
N ASP A 600 71.17 -2.81 -42.09
CA ASP A 600 71.24 -4.16 -41.51
C ASP A 600 72.74 -4.53 -41.39
N PRO A 601 73.19 -5.09 -40.26
CA PRO A 601 74.61 -5.38 -40.05
C PRO A 601 75.06 -6.50 -41.00
N ASP A 602 75.98 -6.17 -41.91
CA ASP A 602 76.57 -7.14 -42.83
C ASP A 602 77.63 -7.99 -42.09
N PRO A 603 77.56 -9.33 -42.16
CA PRO A 603 78.56 -10.19 -41.52
C PRO A 603 79.92 -10.03 -42.21
N ALA A 604 80.92 -9.58 -41.47
CA ALA A 604 82.29 -9.46 -41.96
C ALA A 604 83.07 -10.73 -41.61
N THR A 605 83.55 -11.46 -42.62
CA THR A 605 84.39 -12.64 -42.43
C THR A 605 85.85 -12.28 -42.58
N THR A 606 86.57 -12.22 -41.47
CA THR A 606 88.02 -12.03 -41.43
C THR A 606 88.69 -13.39 -41.27
N GLY A 607 89.66 -13.70 -42.13
CA GLY A 607 90.39 -14.98 -42.07
C GLY A 607 91.88 -14.77 -41.92
N THR A 608 92.54 -15.66 -41.17
CA THR A 608 94.00 -15.73 -41.08
C THR A 608 94.47 -17.06 -41.65
N LEU A 609 95.39 -17.00 -42.63
CA LEU A 609 95.98 -18.18 -43.27
C LEU A 609 97.31 -18.52 -42.59
N HIS A 610 97.38 -19.69 -41.94
CA HIS A 610 98.64 -20.21 -41.39
C HIS A 610 98.99 -21.53 -42.10
N GLY A 611 99.95 -21.47 -43.03
CA GLY A 611 100.32 -22.61 -43.87
C GLY A 611 99.15 -23.05 -44.77
N SER A 612 98.71 -24.31 -44.63
CA SER A 612 97.55 -24.88 -45.33
C SER A 612 96.25 -24.85 -44.54
N ALA A 613 96.23 -24.28 -43.32
CA ALA A 613 95.04 -24.19 -42.48
C ALA A 613 94.44 -22.77 -42.56
N LEU A 614 93.17 -22.70 -42.94
CA LEU A 614 92.42 -21.47 -43.16
C LEU A 614 91.40 -21.31 -42.02
N SER A 615 91.67 -20.38 -41.09
CA SER A 615 90.72 -20.03 -40.03
C SER A 615 89.91 -18.82 -40.47
N LEU A 616 88.58 -18.97 -40.57
CA LEU A 616 87.64 -17.89 -40.88
C LEU A 616 86.85 -17.58 -39.61
N HIS A 617 86.99 -16.35 -39.13
CA HIS A 617 86.16 -15.79 -38.08
C HIS A 617 85.18 -14.79 -38.69
N THR A 618 83.91 -15.18 -38.74
CA THR A 618 82.83 -14.27 -39.11
C THR A 618 82.35 -13.53 -37.88
N THR A 619 82.52 -12.21 -37.86
CA THR A 619 82.02 -11.32 -36.81
C THR A 619 81.00 -10.38 -37.41
N THR A 620 79.77 -10.41 -36.89
CA THR A 620 78.72 -9.47 -37.27
C THR A 620 78.79 -8.27 -36.31
N PRO A 621 78.94 -7.02 -36.80
CA PRO A 621 78.97 -5.84 -35.94
C PRO A 621 77.61 -5.58 -35.29
N ASP A 622 77.62 -5.02 -34.08
CA ASP A 622 76.39 -4.71 -33.36
C ASP A 622 75.53 -3.68 -34.14
N PRO A 623 74.22 -3.89 -34.24
CA PRO A 623 73.31 -2.96 -34.91
C PRO A 623 73.31 -1.60 -34.21
N ALA A 624 73.87 -0.60 -34.89
CA ALA A 624 74.01 0.77 -34.38
C ALA A 624 73.27 1.80 -35.24
N LEU A 625 73.00 2.96 -34.64
CA LEU A 625 72.23 4.05 -35.24
C LEU A 625 73.18 5.19 -35.62
N HIS A 626 73.38 5.41 -36.93
CA HIS A 626 74.29 6.44 -37.45
C HIS A 626 73.54 7.50 -38.27
N GLY A 627 73.86 8.79 -38.07
CA GLY A 627 73.36 9.89 -38.90
C GLY A 627 72.18 10.69 -38.32
N ASP A 628 71.72 11.65 -39.13
CA ASP A 628 70.81 12.73 -38.76
C ASP A 628 69.36 12.26 -38.51
N VAL A 629 68.67 12.89 -37.55
CA VAL A 629 67.32 12.52 -37.07
C VAL A 629 66.26 12.69 -38.17
N SER A 630 66.48 13.64 -39.08
CA SER A 630 65.60 13.96 -40.20
C SER A 630 65.34 12.79 -41.16
N ARG A 631 66.25 11.81 -41.25
CA ARG A 631 66.14 10.64 -42.15
C ARG A 631 65.56 9.38 -41.50
N ARG A 632 65.09 9.47 -40.26
CA ARG A 632 64.65 8.30 -39.47
C ARG A 632 63.18 7.91 -39.68
N PHE A 633 62.35 8.83 -40.15
CA PHE A 633 60.92 8.62 -40.41
C PHE A 633 60.66 8.39 -41.90
N THR A 634 60.97 7.19 -42.39
CA THR A 634 60.79 6.81 -43.80
C THR A 634 59.89 5.59 -43.92
N TRP A 635 59.18 5.48 -45.04
CA TRP A 635 58.24 4.39 -45.29
C TRP A 635 58.83 2.97 -45.11
N PRO A 636 60.05 2.66 -45.59
CA PRO A 636 60.65 1.34 -45.38
C PRO A 636 60.91 1.02 -43.91
N ARG A 637 61.26 2.03 -43.09
CA ARG A 637 61.46 1.86 -41.64
C ARG A 637 60.12 1.69 -40.93
N THR A 638 59.07 2.38 -41.37
CA THR A 638 57.71 2.17 -40.86
C THR A 638 57.25 0.74 -41.10
N GLU A 639 57.50 0.16 -42.28
CA GLU A 639 57.14 -1.23 -42.58
C GLU A 639 57.87 -2.22 -41.65
N LYS A 640 59.20 -2.07 -41.51
CA LYS A 640 60.01 -2.88 -40.58
C LYS A 640 59.50 -2.74 -39.13
N ALA A 641 59.28 -1.51 -38.66
CA ALA A 641 58.78 -1.24 -37.31
C ALA A 641 57.37 -1.80 -37.08
N THR A 642 56.49 -1.70 -38.08
CA THR A 642 55.13 -2.25 -38.02
C THR A 642 55.17 -3.78 -37.93
N ARG A 643 56.05 -4.44 -38.69
CA ARG A 643 56.22 -5.90 -38.63
C ARG A 643 56.73 -6.33 -37.24
N VAL A 644 57.63 -5.57 -36.61
CA VAL A 644 58.08 -5.81 -35.23
C VAL A 644 56.94 -5.64 -34.23
N ALA A 645 56.17 -4.57 -34.32
CA ALA A 645 55.03 -4.31 -33.44
C ALA A 645 53.95 -5.41 -33.57
N VAL A 646 53.50 -5.72 -34.79
CA VAL A 646 52.49 -6.77 -35.04
C VAL A 646 52.96 -8.14 -34.56
N ASN A 647 54.22 -8.51 -34.81
CA ASN A 647 54.76 -9.78 -34.31
C ASN A 647 54.82 -9.80 -32.78
N SER A 648 55.13 -8.67 -32.13
CA SER A 648 55.14 -8.56 -30.66
C SER A 648 53.76 -8.76 -30.05
N VAL A 649 52.70 -8.23 -30.66
CA VAL A 649 51.29 -8.46 -30.25
C VAL A 649 50.93 -9.96 -30.25
N VAL A 650 51.47 -10.73 -31.20
CA VAL A 650 51.16 -12.16 -31.41
C VAL A 650 52.25 -13.07 -30.80
N PHE A 651 53.09 -12.54 -29.91
CA PHE A 651 54.20 -13.27 -29.26
C PHE A 651 55.14 -13.97 -30.25
N ARG A 652 55.33 -13.41 -31.45
CA ARG A 652 56.28 -13.89 -32.45
C ARG A 652 57.55 -13.05 -32.46
N SER A 653 58.69 -13.70 -32.66
CA SER A 653 59.94 -12.99 -32.91
C SER A 653 59.88 -12.32 -34.28
N SER A 654 60.23 -11.03 -34.33
CA SER A 654 60.23 -10.26 -35.58
C SER A 654 61.33 -10.67 -36.57
N GLY A 655 62.39 -11.32 -36.08
CA GLY A 655 63.57 -11.68 -36.87
C GLY A 655 64.33 -10.46 -37.43
N GLN A 656 64.06 -9.26 -36.91
CA GLN A 656 64.72 -8.03 -37.31
C GLN A 656 65.93 -7.76 -36.41
N ASN A 657 67.01 -7.22 -36.99
CA ASN A 657 68.13 -6.71 -36.21
C ASN A 657 67.71 -5.40 -35.53
N LEU A 658 67.82 -5.34 -34.20
CA LEU A 658 67.41 -4.20 -33.38
C LEU A 658 68.61 -3.64 -32.63
N THR A 659 68.66 -2.32 -32.47
CA THR A 659 69.63 -1.68 -31.57
C THR A 659 69.37 -2.11 -30.12
N THR A 660 70.30 -1.90 -29.20
CA THR A 660 70.08 -2.16 -27.77
C THR A 660 68.79 -1.50 -27.24
N ALA A 661 68.55 -0.25 -27.65
CA ALA A 661 67.31 0.46 -27.33
C ALA A 661 66.09 -0.19 -27.99
N GLY A 662 66.20 -0.63 -29.25
CA GLY A 662 65.17 -1.38 -29.97
C GLY A 662 64.79 -2.69 -29.30
N THR A 663 65.76 -3.42 -28.76
CA THR A 663 65.53 -4.66 -28.00
C THR A 663 64.71 -4.38 -26.75
N TYR A 664 65.03 -3.34 -25.96
CA TYR A 664 64.21 -2.96 -24.79
C TYR A 664 62.80 -2.49 -25.17
N ILE A 665 62.65 -1.79 -26.29
CA ILE A 665 61.34 -1.38 -26.83
C ILE A 665 60.51 -2.62 -27.23
N GLU A 666 61.10 -3.56 -27.96
CA GLU A 666 60.43 -4.82 -28.33
C GLU A 666 60.06 -5.64 -27.10
N MET A 667 60.95 -5.76 -26.10
CA MET A 667 60.64 -6.45 -24.84
C MET A 667 59.45 -5.82 -24.10
N THR A 668 59.39 -4.49 -24.05
CA THR A 668 58.29 -3.77 -23.40
C THR A 668 56.98 -3.96 -24.17
N SER A 669 57.03 -3.88 -25.50
CA SER A 669 55.90 -4.12 -26.41
C SER A 669 55.34 -5.54 -26.24
N ARG A 670 56.21 -6.56 -26.17
CA ARG A 670 55.84 -7.98 -25.94
C ARG A 670 55.15 -8.26 -24.60
N LEU A 671 55.24 -7.34 -23.64
CA LEU A 671 54.46 -7.42 -22.39
C LEU A 671 53.16 -6.64 -22.51
N MET A 672 53.24 -5.38 -22.94
CA MET A 672 52.12 -4.45 -22.87
C MET A 672 51.05 -4.69 -23.92
N GLU A 673 51.44 -4.89 -25.18
CA GLU A 673 50.48 -5.01 -26.29
C GLU A 673 49.66 -6.31 -26.21
N PRO A 674 50.23 -7.49 -25.90
CA PRO A 674 49.44 -8.68 -25.69
C PRO A 674 48.52 -8.61 -24.46
N THR A 675 48.93 -7.89 -23.41
CA THR A 675 48.06 -7.66 -22.23
C THR A 675 46.82 -6.85 -22.62
N LEU A 676 46.99 -5.80 -23.43
CA LEU A 676 45.88 -5.00 -23.96
C LEU A 676 44.98 -5.80 -24.91
N LEU A 677 45.57 -6.64 -25.76
CA LEU A 677 44.82 -7.57 -26.60
C LEU A 677 44.02 -8.58 -25.75
N GLY A 678 44.63 -9.15 -24.70
CA GLY A 678 43.97 -10.05 -23.76
C GLY A 678 42.77 -9.39 -23.06
N LEU A 679 42.93 -8.15 -22.61
CA LEU A 679 41.83 -7.35 -22.05
C LEU A 679 40.72 -7.08 -23.07
N ALA A 680 41.07 -6.82 -24.33
CA ALA A 680 40.09 -6.64 -25.40
C ALA A 680 39.31 -7.93 -25.68
N VAL A 681 39.99 -9.07 -25.76
CA VAL A 681 39.38 -10.39 -25.97
C VAL A 681 38.48 -10.77 -24.80
N LEU A 682 38.91 -10.54 -23.55
CA LEU A 682 38.08 -10.76 -22.36
C LEU A 682 36.79 -9.92 -22.41
N ALA A 683 36.89 -8.66 -22.82
CA ALA A 683 35.72 -7.78 -22.96
C ALA A 683 34.78 -8.21 -24.08
N VAL A 684 35.30 -8.73 -25.19
CA VAL A 684 34.50 -9.30 -26.29
C VAL A 684 33.82 -10.59 -25.85
N ARG A 685 34.55 -11.51 -25.22
CA ARG A 685 33.98 -12.75 -24.65
C ARG A 685 32.86 -12.42 -23.67
N GLY A 686 33.12 -11.49 -22.76
CA GLY A 686 32.11 -11.03 -21.81
C GLY A 686 30.91 -10.41 -22.51
N ARG A 687 31.03 -9.85 -23.72
CA ARG A 687 29.89 -9.31 -24.49
C ARG A 687 29.12 -10.37 -25.29
N ILE A 688 29.76 -11.47 -25.68
CA ILE A 688 29.13 -12.58 -26.41
C ILE A 688 28.40 -13.55 -25.46
N LYS A 689 28.91 -13.70 -24.23
CA LYS A 689 28.28 -14.50 -23.17
C LYS A 689 27.04 -13.83 -22.57
N ARG A 690 26.96 -12.51 -22.74
CA ARG A 690 25.78 -11.67 -22.49
C ARG A 690 24.80 -11.78 -23.64
#